data_AF-A0A7G4A3Y9-F1
#
_entry.id   AF-A0A7G4A3Y9-F1
#
_cell.length_a   1.000
_cell.length_b   1.000
_cell.length_c   1.000
_cell.angle_alpha   90.00
_cell.angle_beta   90.00
_cell.angle_gamma   90.00
#
_symmetry.space_group_name_H-M   'P 1'
#
loop_
_entity.id
_entity.type
_entity.pdbx_description
1 polymer ?
#
loop_
_entity_poly.entity_id
_entity_poly.type
_entity_poly.pdbx_seq_one_letter_code
_entity_poly.pdbx_strand_id
1 'polypeptide(L)'
;MFNKVESFTLTMLGTDTVYTPTLKSKKKTKSLKKGDTVQEYYPKGETLSIVSTLIKTEERPLINHKQLAPYQSSEVAVVNGPKTDGSDVGEKIGIGLGIALNALVRGQTELNDIAHSRGGVESVLIAHELDAIKKAINSCENLEQLIKELTQQQTARKSGKPFNNTPDIIKSLLTQLPKENQDQGRWFNALKTNIANASMNLFIIDPVPGDCWPVTWYDERFFTLPSFVKHAEFVYYENERSDWGFTPIYVEASNPEQTIVRHTLPGHHGTGSAGSNASQQNVVVSPDKTKATHVQKLMIFKLLNFLTSHGVAFKDAREIFHEPTGLGKKYLAFLKEMDISEGIDVADLDFPTIFRKLYDKIYENRSAYEAFNATHYTFMGVAPQRKMLRTSHKYGLLTEVFPKNIGYVNEEHSTLMKEYFFKILQVDSHEDHSLPALIKSAKNVLSKNIRKISNLSASLTEHSIAATAILDSESARQDVLSSFGALIQRVNQQYLTDDWSEEKKQKEKEELFAAVIDIFAEFTELAKIENETIKKFVSDLTDLSLKGIIQTVGQQHANLEEEFTRLQTPTDANLKYFFNALLTQINKDERYSGAEVNPEIIRIFDSEEFARLADYPVSIKIAYICRQLGEQLPKDNSTEESLVEQLTERFKEHHGSSFDEFEKLYHQIGVFINDTAALGRLFVTEEAIFNKHELSLRKKAEALIDIAAQKFYRDRPNALPAPAEKGTFQELVERHAINKYGVVDRLKQEKTVLEHENEELANRIKKLQEQITEKVEQERRTNASLIAEKSKKIKYHAALNDNKEAEYLLLINKKLIPLTEEYLALLKSQLSNRPNELEQDDEIKKEDDKINVKIQKVTGLLRILQNKEHIPHPQMRLRLFYKKMDLAEAELKKHRDGEWDRYCQNALIAAGILLSFIVPGLIALAIYTHVGYSSTKSLLFWKSAGENVISTMNKHRQGLDLATEDVDEEEILIDDLSI
;
A
#
# COMPACT_ATOMS: atom_id res chain seq x y z
N MET A 1 7.25 -27.35 -55.92
CA MET A 1 8.02 -26.52 -54.98
C MET A 1 7.54 -25.07 -55.15
N PHE A 2 6.24 -24.83 -54.96
CA PHE A 2 5.60 -23.53 -55.19
C PHE A 2 4.74 -23.23 -53.95
N ASN A 3 5.31 -22.51 -52.98
CA ASN A 3 4.59 -22.05 -51.79
C ASN A 3 5.26 -20.80 -51.23
N LYS A 4 5.32 -19.76 -52.06
CA LYS A 4 5.40 -18.38 -51.62
C LYS A 4 4.69 -17.54 -52.69
N VAL A 5 3.61 -16.88 -52.32
CA VAL A 5 2.96 -15.89 -53.19
C VAL A 5 3.88 -14.68 -53.14
N GLU A 6 4.68 -14.46 -54.18
CA GLU A 6 5.58 -13.32 -54.26
C GLU A 6 4.91 -12.18 -55.01
N SER A 7 4.87 -11.00 -54.39
CA SER A 7 4.41 -9.77 -55.02
C SER A 7 5.43 -9.25 -56.04
N PHE A 8 4.96 -8.55 -57.07
CA PHE A 8 5.83 -7.83 -58.01
C PHE A 8 5.63 -6.32 -57.90
N THR A 9 6.71 -5.54 -57.99
CA THR A 9 6.66 -4.07 -57.95
C THR A 9 7.07 -3.45 -59.28
N LEU A 10 6.16 -2.74 -59.92
CA LEU A 10 6.44 -1.83 -61.04
C LEU A 10 6.75 -0.43 -60.49
N THR A 11 7.66 0.28 -61.14
CA THR A 11 7.97 1.66 -60.81
C THR A 11 7.95 2.51 -62.06
N MET A 12 7.00 3.44 -62.16
CA MET A 12 6.82 4.33 -63.31
C MET A 12 7.29 5.76 -62.97
N LEU A 13 8.46 6.14 -63.51
CA LEU A 13 9.06 7.45 -63.23
C LEU A 13 8.33 8.60 -63.95
N GLY A 14 8.46 9.81 -63.41
CA GLY A 14 7.84 11.02 -63.96
C GLY A 14 8.53 11.57 -65.21
N THR A 15 7.93 12.59 -65.83
CA THR A 15 8.44 13.25 -67.05
C THR A 15 9.93 13.59 -66.93
N ASP A 16 10.71 13.25 -67.97
CA ASP A 16 12.17 13.43 -68.07
C ASP A 16 12.98 12.88 -66.87
N THR A 17 12.37 12.00 -66.07
CA THR A 17 13.02 11.38 -64.92
C THR A 17 13.62 10.04 -65.32
N VAL A 18 14.90 9.88 -65.03
CA VAL A 18 15.66 8.66 -65.28
C VAL A 18 16.05 7.99 -63.97
N TYR A 19 16.18 6.66 -63.98
CA TYR A 19 16.59 5.86 -62.84
C TYR A 19 17.88 6.39 -62.20
N THR A 20 17.74 6.96 -61.00
CA THR A 20 18.80 7.67 -60.27
C THR A 20 18.78 7.27 -58.79
N PRO A 21 19.18 6.04 -58.44
CA PRO A 21 19.04 5.50 -57.08
C PRO A 21 20.03 6.11 -56.06
N THR A 22 21.13 6.73 -56.51
CA THR A 22 22.15 7.37 -55.65
C THR A 22 22.83 8.52 -56.39
N LEU A 23 23.32 9.56 -55.68
CA LEU A 23 24.17 10.59 -56.30
C LEU A 23 25.34 11.07 -55.38
N LYS A 24 26.55 11.03 -55.99
CA LYS A 24 27.90 11.53 -55.65
C LYS A 24 28.67 11.01 -54.42
N SER A 25 29.85 10.45 -54.73
CA SER A 25 30.96 10.07 -53.84
C SER A 25 31.77 11.22 -53.21
N LYS A 26 31.39 12.48 -53.45
CA LYS A 26 32.15 13.67 -52.97
C LYS A 26 31.26 14.66 -52.23
N LYS A 27 31.67 14.99 -51.00
CA LYS A 27 31.06 15.98 -50.11
C LYS A 27 31.00 17.36 -50.78
N LYS A 28 29.82 18.00 -50.84
CA LYS A 28 29.71 19.40 -51.27
C LYS A 28 30.46 20.30 -50.28
N THR A 29 31.43 21.07 -50.78
CA THR A 29 32.32 21.94 -49.98
C THR A 29 31.67 23.25 -49.51
N LYS A 30 30.49 23.63 -50.05
CA LYS A 30 29.79 24.88 -49.73
C LYS A 30 28.29 24.62 -49.49
N SER A 31 27.73 25.22 -48.43
CA SER A 31 26.29 25.23 -48.19
C SER A 31 25.59 26.15 -49.19
N LEU A 32 24.58 25.63 -49.89
CA LEU A 32 23.74 26.42 -50.81
C LEU A 32 22.91 27.45 -50.03
N LYS A 33 22.81 28.67 -50.55
CA LYS A 33 22.03 29.79 -50.04
C LYS A 33 20.89 30.15 -50.99
N LYS A 34 19.91 30.94 -50.51
CA LYS A 34 18.84 31.47 -51.36
C LYS A 34 19.43 32.22 -52.56
N GLY A 35 18.95 31.90 -53.76
CA GLY A 35 19.44 32.44 -55.03
C GLY A 35 20.52 31.60 -55.71
N ASP A 36 21.14 30.62 -55.02
CA ASP A 36 22.13 29.74 -55.65
C ASP A 36 21.45 28.80 -56.67
N THR A 37 22.13 28.52 -57.78
CA THR A 37 21.70 27.53 -58.77
C THR A 37 22.21 26.12 -58.41
N VAL A 38 21.34 25.13 -58.52
CA VAL A 38 21.64 23.71 -58.27
C VAL A 38 21.87 22.98 -59.58
N GLN A 39 23.06 22.42 -59.79
CA GLN A 39 23.39 21.70 -61.02
C GLN A 39 22.79 20.29 -61.10
N GLU A 40 22.49 19.67 -59.95
CA GLU A 40 21.92 18.33 -59.86
C GLU A 40 20.57 18.37 -59.17
N TYR A 41 19.51 18.07 -59.92
CA TYR A 41 18.14 18.16 -59.43
C TYR A 41 17.82 17.11 -58.36
N TYR A 42 18.42 15.91 -58.43
CA TYR A 42 18.27 14.82 -57.46
C TYR A 42 19.52 14.66 -56.57
N PRO A 43 19.87 15.63 -55.70
CA PRO A 43 21.15 15.66 -55.00
C PRO A 43 21.42 14.46 -54.06
N LYS A 44 20.42 13.61 -53.80
CA LYS A 44 20.49 12.46 -52.90
C LYS A 44 19.91 11.17 -53.50
N GLY A 45 19.74 11.16 -54.82
CA GLY A 45 18.94 10.16 -55.52
C GLY A 45 17.47 10.57 -55.63
N GLU A 46 16.81 9.99 -56.62
CA GLU A 46 15.38 10.10 -56.90
C GLU A 46 14.62 9.08 -56.04
N THR A 47 13.55 9.53 -55.39
CA THR A 47 12.84 8.76 -54.35
C THR A 47 12.35 7.39 -54.79
N LEU A 48 11.69 7.28 -55.95
CA LEU A 48 11.17 5.99 -56.41
C LEU A 48 12.34 5.04 -56.74
N SER A 49 13.35 5.55 -57.44
CA SER A 49 14.58 4.83 -57.77
C SER A 49 15.30 4.29 -56.52
N ILE A 50 15.39 5.08 -55.44
CA ILE A 50 15.95 4.66 -54.15
C ILE A 50 15.15 3.49 -53.60
N VAL A 51 13.82 3.63 -53.49
CA VAL A 51 12.96 2.60 -52.89
C VAL A 51 13.00 1.31 -53.69
N SER A 52 12.96 1.36 -55.03
CA SER A 52 13.05 0.17 -55.88
C SER A 52 14.36 -0.59 -55.70
N THR A 53 15.47 0.08 -55.34
CA THR A 53 16.74 -0.62 -55.06
C THR A 53 16.79 -1.33 -53.71
N LEU A 54 15.88 -1.00 -52.78
CA LEU A 54 15.80 -1.62 -51.47
C LEU A 54 15.01 -2.92 -51.49
N ILE A 55 14.17 -3.13 -52.50
CA ILE A 55 13.39 -4.36 -52.65
C ILE A 55 14.34 -5.55 -52.71
N LYS A 56 14.05 -6.56 -51.89
CA LYS A 56 14.82 -7.80 -51.85
C LYS A 56 14.61 -8.55 -53.15
N THR A 57 15.71 -8.99 -53.75
CA THR A 57 15.71 -9.72 -55.02
C THR A 57 16.47 -11.03 -54.83
N GLU A 58 15.96 -12.13 -55.38
CA GLU A 58 16.62 -13.44 -55.34
C GLU A 58 17.91 -13.44 -56.18
N GLU A 59 17.82 -12.81 -57.36
CA GLU A 59 18.92 -12.67 -58.30
C GLU A 59 19.42 -11.23 -58.35
N ARG A 60 20.67 -11.05 -58.79
CA ARG A 60 21.22 -9.71 -58.98
C ARG A 60 20.44 -8.98 -60.08
N PRO A 61 19.86 -7.80 -59.80
CA PRO A 61 19.10 -7.05 -60.80
C PRO A 61 19.94 -6.70 -62.03
N LEU A 62 19.32 -6.81 -63.21
CA LEU A 62 19.89 -6.34 -64.47
C LEU A 62 19.82 -4.81 -64.51
N ILE A 63 20.99 -4.17 -64.65
CA ILE A 63 21.11 -2.72 -64.77
C ILE A 63 21.59 -2.35 -66.17
N ASN A 64 20.74 -1.71 -66.96
CA ASN A 64 21.06 -1.25 -68.31
C ASN A 64 20.45 0.14 -68.59
N HIS A 65 21.23 1.19 -68.35
CA HIS A 65 20.81 2.58 -68.56
C HIS A 65 20.44 2.94 -70.02
N LYS A 66 20.73 2.08 -71.00
CA LYS A 66 20.33 2.29 -72.40
C LYS A 66 18.91 1.79 -72.68
N GLN A 67 18.35 0.97 -71.80
CA GLN A 67 16.98 0.46 -71.92
C GLN A 67 15.99 1.40 -71.24
N LEU A 68 14.75 1.34 -71.71
CA LEU A 68 13.65 2.12 -71.16
C LEU A 68 13.26 1.68 -69.75
N ALA A 69 13.49 0.40 -69.43
CA ALA A 69 13.39 -0.13 -68.10
C ALA A 69 14.80 -0.49 -67.58
N PRO A 70 15.55 0.47 -67.04
CA PRO A 70 16.98 0.32 -66.79
C PRO A 70 17.33 -0.55 -65.57
N TYR A 71 16.38 -0.88 -64.71
CA TYR A 71 16.58 -1.74 -63.54
C TYR A 71 15.49 -2.80 -63.51
N GLN A 72 15.87 -4.07 -63.60
CA GLN A 72 14.94 -5.19 -63.68
C GLN A 72 15.40 -6.41 -62.88
N SER A 73 14.44 -7.09 -62.28
CA SER A 73 14.57 -8.37 -61.58
C SER A 73 13.22 -9.10 -61.64
N SER A 74 13.12 -10.29 -61.04
CA SER A 74 11.85 -11.02 -60.95
C SER A 74 10.83 -10.31 -60.06
N GLU A 75 11.28 -9.51 -59.09
CA GLU A 75 10.47 -8.88 -58.04
C GLU A 75 10.19 -7.40 -58.29
N VAL A 76 11.07 -6.71 -59.02
CA VAL A 76 10.93 -5.27 -59.28
C VAL A 76 11.44 -4.86 -60.66
N ALA A 77 10.76 -3.90 -61.29
CA ALA A 77 11.24 -3.19 -62.47
C ALA A 77 11.02 -1.68 -62.36
N VAL A 78 11.99 -0.89 -62.84
CA VAL A 78 11.88 0.57 -62.96
C VAL A 78 11.84 0.95 -64.43
N VAL A 79 10.83 1.73 -64.82
CA VAL A 79 10.65 2.29 -66.16
C VAL A 79 10.95 3.79 -66.10
N ASN A 80 11.87 4.26 -66.95
CA ASN A 80 12.15 5.68 -67.10
C ASN A 80 10.92 6.42 -67.61
N GLY A 81 10.74 7.65 -67.15
CA GLY A 81 9.57 8.42 -67.52
C GLY A 81 9.59 8.90 -68.97
N PRO A 82 8.43 9.37 -69.46
CA PRO A 82 8.28 9.87 -70.81
C PRO A 82 8.99 11.22 -71.00
N LYS A 83 9.18 11.60 -72.25
CA LYS A 83 9.70 12.92 -72.63
C LYS A 83 8.73 14.03 -72.25
N THR A 84 9.25 15.25 -72.06
CA THR A 84 8.42 16.46 -71.83
C THR A 84 7.27 16.62 -72.84
N ASP A 85 7.47 16.29 -74.11
CA ASP A 85 6.44 16.43 -75.14
C ASP A 85 5.34 15.35 -75.10
N GLY A 86 5.49 14.32 -74.26
CA GLY A 86 4.54 13.23 -74.11
C GLY A 86 4.46 12.27 -75.31
N SER A 87 5.35 12.40 -76.30
CA SER A 87 5.31 11.64 -77.56
C SER A 87 5.50 10.13 -77.38
N ASP A 88 6.17 9.72 -76.30
CA ASP A 88 6.51 8.33 -75.99
C ASP A 88 5.72 7.74 -74.81
N VAL A 89 4.67 8.41 -74.35
CA VAL A 89 3.83 7.94 -73.24
C VAL A 89 3.20 6.58 -73.53
N GLY A 90 2.72 6.34 -74.76
CA GLY A 90 2.21 5.03 -75.16
C GLY A 90 3.28 3.93 -75.15
N GLU A 91 4.54 4.29 -75.41
CA GLU A 91 5.67 3.36 -75.31
C GLU A 91 5.91 2.93 -73.87
N LYS A 92 5.88 3.87 -72.92
CA LYS A 92 6.06 3.58 -71.49
C LYS A 92 4.94 2.71 -70.94
N ILE A 93 3.68 3.01 -71.29
CA ILE A 93 2.51 2.19 -70.92
C ILE A 93 2.65 0.78 -71.48
N GLY A 94 2.98 0.62 -72.77
CA GLY A 94 3.12 -0.70 -73.40
C GLY A 94 4.23 -1.54 -72.77
N ILE A 95 5.35 -0.91 -72.40
CA ILE A 95 6.45 -1.58 -71.71
C ILE A 95 6.07 -1.97 -70.28
N GLY A 96 5.51 -1.04 -69.50
CA GLY A 96 5.07 -1.29 -68.13
C GLY A 96 4.01 -2.41 -68.06
N LEU A 97 3.03 -2.37 -68.98
CA LEU A 97 2.03 -3.42 -69.13
C LEU A 97 2.67 -4.78 -69.47
N GLY A 98 3.59 -4.82 -70.42
CA GLY A 98 4.29 -6.06 -70.79
C GLY A 98 5.08 -6.65 -69.62
N ILE A 99 5.77 -5.81 -68.84
CA ILE A 99 6.49 -6.22 -67.63
C ILE A 99 5.52 -6.80 -66.59
N ALA A 100 4.39 -6.13 -66.33
CA ALA A 100 3.37 -6.61 -65.40
C ALA A 100 2.76 -7.95 -65.85
N LEU A 101 2.44 -8.12 -67.13
CA LEU A 101 1.94 -9.38 -67.67
C LEU A 101 2.97 -10.51 -67.54
N ASN A 102 4.25 -10.22 -67.75
CA ASN A 102 5.31 -11.20 -67.54
C ASN A 102 5.44 -11.60 -66.06
N ALA A 103 5.16 -10.70 -65.11
CA ALA A 103 5.07 -11.04 -63.69
C ALA A 103 3.90 -11.97 -63.38
N LEU A 104 2.72 -11.68 -63.94
CA LEU A 104 1.55 -12.54 -63.81
C LEU A 104 1.81 -13.94 -64.40
N VAL A 105 2.52 -14.05 -65.52
CA VAL A 105 2.92 -15.33 -66.11
C VAL A 105 3.82 -16.16 -65.19
N ARG A 106 4.67 -15.50 -64.39
CA ARG A 106 5.48 -16.17 -63.35
C ARG A 106 4.67 -16.60 -62.12
N GLY A 107 3.40 -16.21 -62.02
CA GLY A 107 2.53 -16.53 -60.88
C GLY A 107 2.47 -15.44 -59.81
N GLN A 108 3.05 -14.26 -60.05
CA GLN A 108 3.03 -13.14 -59.12
C GLN A 108 1.70 -12.39 -59.25
N THR A 109 0.66 -12.84 -58.54
CA THR A 109 -0.71 -12.32 -58.70
C THR A 109 -0.97 -11.01 -57.96
N GLU A 110 -0.13 -10.63 -57.01
CA GLU A 110 -0.21 -9.35 -56.30
C GLU A 110 0.79 -8.37 -56.92
N LEU A 111 0.28 -7.37 -57.64
CA LEU A 111 1.08 -6.33 -58.26
C LEU A 111 1.04 -5.06 -57.42
N ASN A 112 2.18 -4.40 -57.27
CA ASN A 112 2.32 -3.09 -56.66
C ASN A 112 2.90 -2.12 -57.70
N ASP A 113 2.40 -0.90 -57.77
CA ASP A 113 2.95 0.13 -58.66
C ASP A 113 3.17 1.43 -57.91
N ILE A 114 4.40 1.93 -57.97
CA ILE A 114 4.80 3.20 -57.37
C ILE A 114 5.19 4.17 -58.48
N ALA A 115 4.57 5.35 -58.48
CA ALA A 115 4.67 6.22 -59.63
C ALA A 115 4.63 7.71 -59.29
N HIS A 116 5.17 8.55 -60.17
CA HIS A 116 5.19 10.00 -60.00
C HIS A 116 4.80 10.72 -61.30
N SER A 117 4.09 11.84 -61.18
CA SER A 117 3.80 12.73 -62.31
C SER A 117 3.05 12.03 -63.44
N ARG A 118 3.51 12.16 -64.70
CA ARG A 118 2.99 11.45 -65.87
C ARG A 118 3.02 9.93 -65.69
N GLY A 119 4.06 9.38 -65.05
CA GLY A 119 4.14 7.97 -64.70
C GLY A 119 2.98 7.52 -63.81
N GLY A 120 2.47 8.39 -62.94
CA GLY A 120 1.27 8.13 -62.15
C GLY A 120 0.01 7.95 -62.99
N VAL A 121 -0.14 8.77 -64.03
CA VAL A 121 -1.27 8.66 -64.98
C VAL A 121 -1.10 7.43 -65.89
N GLU A 122 0.13 7.12 -66.32
CA GLU A 122 0.45 5.88 -67.04
C GLU A 122 0.08 4.64 -66.22
N SER A 123 0.34 4.65 -64.91
CA SER A 123 0.02 3.56 -63.99
C SER A 123 -1.49 3.32 -63.86
N VAL A 124 -2.28 4.39 -63.79
CA VAL A 124 -3.76 4.30 -63.83
C VAL A 124 -4.21 3.62 -65.12
N LEU A 125 -3.64 4.00 -66.27
CA LEU A 125 -3.96 3.35 -67.54
C LEU A 125 -3.51 1.89 -67.62
N ILE A 126 -2.31 1.56 -67.12
CA ILE A 126 -1.83 0.18 -67.01
C ILE A 126 -2.81 -0.68 -66.21
N ALA A 127 -3.32 -0.16 -65.09
CA ALA A 127 -4.34 -0.85 -64.30
C ALA A 127 -5.63 -1.13 -65.10
N HIS A 128 -6.08 -0.16 -65.92
CA HIS A 128 -7.24 -0.35 -66.80
C HIS A 128 -6.98 -1.38 -67.90
N GLU A 129 -5.77 -1.42 -68.47
CA GLU A 129 -5.43 -2.44 -69.46
C GLU A 129 -5.34 -3.84 -68.83
N LEU A 130 -4.80 -3.98 -67.61
CA LEU A 130 -4.77 -5.24 -66.88
C LEU A 130 -6.19 -5.75 -66.57
N ASP A 131 -7.09 -4.86 -66.15
CA ASP A 131 -8.51 -5.20 -65.93
C ASP A 131 -9.21 -5.62 -67.24
N ALA A 132 -8.94 -4.92 -68.34
CA ALA A 132 -9.47 -5.28 -69.65
C ALA A 132 -8.98 -6.65 -70.11
N ILE A 133 -7.69 -6.95 -69.94
CA ILE A 133 -7.11 -8.27 -70.23
C ILE A 133 -7.74 -9.35 -69.35
N LYS A 134 -7.90 -9.10 -68.05
CA LYS A 134 -8.54 -10.04 -67.12
C LYS A 134 -9.95 -10.41 -67.56
N LYS A 135 -10.71 -9.45 -68.10
CA LYS A 135 -12.06 -9.68 -68.63
C LYS A 135 -12.06 -10.41 -69.98
N ALA A 136 -11.16 -10.05 -70.89
CA ALA A 136 -11.13 -10.56 -72.26
C ALA A 136 -10.47 -11.94 -72.41
N ILE A 137 -9.49 -12.28 -71.56
CA ILE A 137 -8.67 -13.48 -71.75
C ILE A 137 -9.46 -14.79 -71.67
N ASN A 138 -10.59 -14.79 -70.96
CA ASN A 138 -11.45 -15.97 -70.83
C ASN A 138 -12.12 -16.37 -72.14
N SER A 139 -12.49 -15.39 -72.97
CA SER A 139 -13.08 -15.60 -74.30
C SER A 139 -12.05 -15.81 -75.41
N CYS A 140 -10.75 -15.73 -75.11
CA CYS A 140 -9.68 -15.96 -76.06
C CYS A 140 -9.13 -17.41 -75.93
N GLU A 141 -8.80 -18.03 -77.05
CA GLU A 141 -8.18 -19.37 -77.13
C GLU A 141 -6.65 -19.30 -77.15
N ASN A 142 -6.07 -18.20 -77.62
CA ASN A 142 -4.63 -18.03 -77.76
C ASN A 142 -4.21 -16.55 -77.71
N LEU A 143 -2.90 -16.31 -77.70
CA LEU A 143 -2.30 -14.96 -77.63
C LEU A 143 -2.69 -14.09 -78.83
N GLU A 144 -2.80 -14.64 -80.03
CA GLU A 144 -3.14 -13.89 -81.24
C GLU A 144 -4.57 -13.30 -81.14
N GLN A 145 -5.53 -14.10 -80.67
CA GLN A 145 -6.89 -13.63 -80.43
C GLN A 145 -6.94 -12.53 -79.35
N LEU A 146 -6.16 -12.67 -78.27
CA LEU A 146 -6.06 -11.65 -77.24
C LEU A 146 -5.46 -10.34 -77.78
N ILE A 147 -4.37 -10.40 -78.55
CA ILE A 147 -3.75 -9.23 -79.17
C ILE A 147 -4.74 -8.54 -80.12
N LYS A 148 -5.50 -9.31 -80.90
CA LYS A 148 -6.54 -8.78 -81.79
C LYS A 148 -7.62 -8.03 -81.01
N GLU A 149 -8.11 -8.61 -79.92
CA GLU A 149 -9.10 -7.99 -79.03
C GLU A 149 -8.57 -6.68 -78.44
N LEU A 150 -7.35 -6.68 -77.89
CA LEU A 150 -6.72 -5.47 -77.34
C LEU A 150 -6.52 -4.38 -78.40
N THR A 151 -6.15 -4.78 -79.62
CA THR A 151 -6.01 -3.84 -80.76
C THR A 151 -7.35 -3.22 -81.14
N GLN A 152 -8.42 -4.01 -81.15
CA GLN A 152 -9.78 -3.52 -81.39
C GLN A 152 -10.24 -2.56 -80.30
N GLN A 153 -10.01 -2.88 -79.03
CA GLN A 153 -10.34 -2.00 -77.90
C GLN A 153 -9.57 -0.67 -77.99
N GLN A 154 -8.27 -0.70 -78.29
CA GLN A 154 -7.47 0.51 -78.46
C GLN A 154 -7.95 1.37 -79.63
N THR A 155 -8.33 0.75 -80.75
CA THR A 155 -8.88 1.45 -81.92
C THR A 155 -10.23 2.09 -81.59
N ALA A 156 -11.10 1.35 -80.90
CA ALA A 156 -12.40 1.84 -80.48
C ALA A 156 -12.28 3.07 -79.56
N ARG A 157 -11.38 3.03 -78.56
CA ARG A 157 -11.13 4.17 -77.66
C ARG A 157 -10.67 5.42 -78.40
N LYS A 158 -9.75 5.28 -79.38
CA LYS A 158 -9.28 6.42 -80.21
C LYS A 158 -10.39 7.02 -81.07
N SER A 159 -11.33 6.21 -81.53
CA SER A 159 -12.46 6.66 -82.38
C SER A 159 -13.69 7.12 -81.60
N GLY A 160 -13.75 6.84 -80.30
CA GLY A 160 -14.90 7.10 -79.43
C GLY A 160 -15.10 8.58 -79.10
N LYS A 161 -16.29 8.92 -78.56
CA LYS A 161 -16.59 10.23 -77.98
C LYS A 161 -16.77 10.10 -76.47
N PRO A 162 -16.15 10.95 -75.64
CA PRO A 162 -15.19 12.00 -76.02
C PRO A 162 -13.88 11.41 -76.59
N PHE A 163 -13.17 12.21 -77.40
CA PHE A 163 -12.00 11.75 -78.15
C PHE A 163 -10.82 11.49 -77.22
N ASN A 164 -10.41 10.23 -77.07
CA ASN A 164 -9.19 9.85 -76.36
C ASN A 164 -8.00 9.93 -77.30
N ASN A 165 -6.96 10.66 -76.92
CA ASN A 165 -5.74 10.82 -77.72
C ASN A 165 -4.53 10.10 -77.09
N THR A 166 -4.76 9.17 -76.17
CA THR A 166 -3.74 8.25 -75.64
C THR A 166 -2.97 7.60 -76.80
N PRO A 167 -1.63 7.73 -76.84
CA PRO A 167 -0.81 7.18 -77.93
C PRO A 167 -0.94 5.65 -78.07
N ASP A 168 -0.47 5.10 -79.20
CA ASP A 168 -0.49 3.65 -79.40
C ASP A 168 0.39 2.90 -78.39
N ILE A 169 -0.20 1.95 -77.68
CA ILE A 169 0.47 1.09 -76.70
C ILE A 169 0.80 -0.29 -77.28
N ILE A 170 0.08 -0.72 -78.33
CA ILE A 170 0.13 -2.11 -78.83
C ILE A 170 1.50 -2.41 -79.41
N LYS A 171 2.06 -1.51 -80.23
CA LYS A 171 3.38 -1.69 -80.84
C LYS A 171 4.46 -1.98 -79.80
N SER A 172 4.48 -1.22 -78.69
CA SER A 172 5.49 -1.38 -77.64
C SER A 172 5.20 -2.60 -76.75
N LEU A 173 3.93 -2.89 -76.47
CA LEU A 173 3.53 -4.11 -75.77
C LEU A 173 4.05 -5.37 -76.49
N LEU A 174 3.88 -5.45 -77.81
CA LEU A 174 4.34 -6.60 -78.62
C LEU A 174 5.85 -6.86 -78.49
N THR A 175 6.66 -5.84 -78.14
CA THR A 175 8.11 -6.04 -77.92
C THR A 175 8.43 -6.80 -76.63
N GLN A 176 7.49 -6.85 -75.69
CA GLN A 176 7.62 -7.52 -74.39
C GLN A 176 7.03 -8.93 -74.36
N LEU A 177 6.33 -9.33 -75.43
CA LEU A 177 5.64 -10.61 -75.53
C LEU A 177 6.49 -11.66 -76.28
N PRO A 178 6.29 -12.97 -76.03
CA PRO A 178 7.03 -14.02 -76.71
C PRO A 178 6.77 -14.02 -78.23
N LYS A 179 7.85 -14.23 -79.01
CA LYS A 179 7.80 -14.24 -80.48
C LYS A 179 7.63 -15.63 -81.07
N GLU A 180 8.04 -16.68 -80.35
CA GLU A 180 8.01 -18.06 -80.83
C GLU A 180 6.67 -18.74 -80.50
N ASN A 181 6.07 -19.44 -81.46
CA ASN A 181 4.72 -20.03 -81.31
C ASN A 181 4.59 -20.97 -80.10
N GLN A 182 5.63 -21.75 -79.78
CA GLN A 182 5.62 -22.66 -78.62
C GLN A 182 5.63 -21.89 -77.29
N ASP A 183 6.35 -20.77 -77.23
CA ASP A 183 6.41 -19.91 -76.05
C ASP A 183 5.13 -19.09 -75.87
N GLN A 184 4.51 -18.67 -76.97
CA GLN A 184 3.22 -17.96 -76.95
C GLN A 184 2.11 -18.80 -76.31
N GLY A 185 2.01 -20.09 -76.66
CA GLY A 185 1.02 -20.98 -76.06
C GLY A 185 1.22 -21.17 -74.56
N ARG A 186 2.47 -21.41 -74.13
CA ARG A 186 2.82 -21.56 -72.71
C ARG A 186 2.55 -20.28 -71.91
N TRP A 187 2.99 -19.14 -72.45
CA TRP A 187 2.80 -17.82 -71.85
C TRP A 187 1.32 -17.47 -71.70
N PHE A 188 0.53 -17.68 -72.76
CA PHE A 188 -0.91 -17.37 -72.75
C PHE A 188 -1.66 -18.21 -71.70
N ASN A 189 -1.38 -19.52 -71.67
CA ASN A 189 -2.03 -20.41 -70.71
C ASN A 189 -1.66 -20.05 -69.26
N ALA A 190 -0.38 -19.74 -69.00
CA ALA A 190 0.06 -19.29 -67.69
C ALA A 190 -0.60 -17.96 -67.28
N LEU A 191 -0.65 -16.97 -68.18
CA LEU A 191 -1.34 -15.71 -67.92
C LEU A 191 -2.83 -15.95 -67.62
N LYS A 192 -3.51 -16.75 -68.45
CA LYS A 192 -4.94 -17.06 -68.30
C LYS A 192 -5.25 -17.68 -66.95
N THR A 193 -4.39 -18.58 -66.47
CA THR A 193 -4.52 -19.18 -65.13
C THR A 193 -4.31 -18.15 -64.03
N ASN A 194 -3.25 -17.35 -64.10
CA ASN A 194 -2.83 -16.51 -62.97
C ASN A 194 -3.61 -15.19 -62.87
N ILE A 195 -4.01 -14.58 -63.99
CA ILE A 195 -4.68 -13.27 -64.00
C ILE A 195 -6.07 -13.29 -63.36
N ALA A 196 -6.72 -14.47 -63.28
CA ALA A 196 -8.01 -14.62 -62.62
C ALA A 196 -7.99 -14.14 -61.16
N ASN A 197 -6.91 -14.43 -60.44
CA ASN A 197 -6.72 -14.04 -59.04
C ASN A 197 -5.86 -12.78 -58.88
N ALA A 198 -5.49 -12.12 -59.99
CA ALA A 198 -4.60 -10.98 -59.93
C ALA A 198 -5.30 -9.70 -59.43
N SER A 199 -4.52 -8.89 -58.71
CA SER A 199 -4.89 -7.57 -58.21
C SER A 199 -3.71 -6.61 -58.22
N MET A 200 -3.99 -5.31 -58.12
CA MET A 200 -2.99 -4.26 -58.10
C MET A 200 -3.18 -3.30 -56.92
N ASN A 201 -2.08 -2.78 -56.37
CA ASN A 201 -2.08 -1.67 -55.43
C ASN A 201 -1.26 -0.51 -56.01
N LEU A 202 -1.72 0.72 -55.80
CA LEU A 202 -1.11 1.91 -56.40
C LEU A 202 -0.62 2.88 -55.32
N PHE A 203 0.58 3.41 -55.46
CA PHE A 203 1.04 4.59 -54.74
C PHE A 203 1.50 5.65 -55.74
N ILE A 204 0.70 6.70 -55.90
CA ILE A 204 0.88 7.68 -56.96
C ILE A 204 1.16 9.06 -56.38
N ILE A 205 2.31 9.60 -56.73
CA ILE A 205 2.75 10.95 -56.37
C ILE A 205 2.33 11.91 -57.49
N ASP A 206 1.48 12.87 -57.15
CA ASP A 206 1.10 14.04 -57.93
C ASP A 206 0.82 13.74 -59.42
N PRO A 207 -0.25 12.98 -59.73
CA PRO A 207 -0.50 12.45 -61.07
C PRO A 207 -0.90 13.57 -62.03
N VAL A 208 0.00 13.96 -62.93
CA VAL A 208 -0.19 15.08 -63.84
C VAL A 208 -0.25 14.56 -65.27
N PRO A 209 -1.40 14.67 -65.97
CA PRO A 209 -1.48 14.31 -67.37
C PRO A 209 -0.80 15.35 -68.28
N GLY A 210 -0.81 16.63 -67.92
CA GLY A 210 -0.32 17.69 -68.82
C GLY A 210 -1.48 18.23 -69.62
N ASP A 211 -1.83 19.47 -69.33
CA ASP A 211 -3.03 20.17 -69.81
C ASP A 211 -2.66 21.41 -70.64
N CYS A 212 -1.43 21.47 -71.17
CA CYS A 212 -0.97 22.53 -72.07
C CYS A 212 -0.66 21.98 -73.47
N TRP A 213 -1.04 22.72 -74.51
CA TRP A 213 -0.69 22.40 -75.89
C TRP A 213 0.83 22.60 -76.11
N PRO A 214 1.56 21.68 -76.77
CA PRO A 214 1.11 20.48 -77.50
C PRO A 214 1.08 19.18 -76.68
N VAL A 215 1.33 19.23 -75.37
CA VAL A 215 1.52 18.08 -74.46
C VAL A 215 0.18 17.57 -73.88
N THR A 216 -0.96 17.98 -74.44
CA THR A 216 -2.27 17.60 -73.90
C THR A 216 -2.67 16.20 -74.35
N TRP A 217 -2.72 15.27 -73.40
CA TRP A 217 -3.39 13.98 -73.58
C TRP A 217 -4.64 13.84 -72.71
N TYR A 218 -5.56 13.02 -73.19
CA TYR A 218 -6.95 12.89 -72.78
C TYR A 218 -7.33 11.42 -72.78
N ASP A 219 -7.79 10.95 -71.63
CA ASP A 219 -8.43 9.65 -71.46
C ASP A 219 -9.40 9.75 -70.29
N GLU A 220 -10.69 9.43 -70.51
CA GLU A 220 -11.69 9.41 -69.42
C GLU A 220 -11.30 8.46 -68.28
N ARG A 221 -10.48 7.44 -68.58
CA ARG A 221 -10.03 6.46 -67.59
C ARG A 221 -9.11 7.05 -66.53
N PHE A 222 -8.52 8.23 -66.75
CA PHE A 222 -7.71 8.92 -65.75
C PHE A 222 -8.45 9.11 -64.43
N PHE A 223 -9.76 9.37 -64.49
CA PHE A 223 -10.53 9.82 -63.33
C PHE A 223 -11.12 8.69 -62.50
N THR A 224 -10.92 7.42 -62.90
CA THR A 224 -11.48 6.27 -62.17
C THR A 224 -10.47 5.13 -62.05
N LEU A 225 -10.52 4.37 -60.97
CA LEU A 225 -9.75 3.14 -60.82
C LEU A 225 -10.58 1.91 -61.19
N PRO A 226 -10.06 0.97 -62.01
CA PRO A 226 -10.76 -0.28 -62.30
C PRO A 226 -10.78 -1.18 -61.07
N SER A 227 -11.72 -2.13 -61.00
CA SER A 227 -11.86 -3.07 -59.86
C SER A 227 -10.66 -4.01 -59.66
N PHE A 228 -9.75 -4.06 -60.64
CA PHE A 228 -8.44 -4.70 -60.54
C PHE A 228 -7.57 -4.07 -59.45
N VAL A 229 -7.74 -2.78 -59.16
CA VAL A 229 -7.04 -2.07 -58.09
C VAL A 229 -7.78 -2.27 -56.76
N LYS A 230 -7.08 -2.75 -55.72
CA LYS A 230 -7.66 -2.98 -54.38
C LYS A 230 -7.38 -1.83 -53.41
N HIS A 231 -6.15 -1.33 -53.43
CA HIS A 231 -5.73 -0.18 -52.63
C HIS A 231 -5.03 0.86 -53.50
N ALA A 232 -5.28 2.14 -53.23
CA ALA A 232 -4.58 3.24 -53.88
C ALA A 232 -4.30 4.40 -52.94
N GLU A 233 -3.08 4.93 -52.97
CA GLU A 233 -2.69 6.15 -52.26
C GLU A 233 -2.28 7.24 -53.24
N PHE A 234 -2.85 8.43 -53.10
CA PHE A 234 -2.51 9.59 -53.91
C PHE A 234 -1.96 10.72 -53.05
N VAL A 235 -0.81 11.27 -53.45
CA VAL A 235 -0.19 12.43 -52.79
C VAL A 235 -0.19 13.65 -53.70
N TYR A 236 -0.74 14.77 -53.23
CA TYR A 236 -0.79 16.03 -53.98
C TYR A 236 0.06 17.12 -53.32
N TYR A 237 0.71 17.97 -54.12
CA TYR A 237 1.55 19.06 -53.60
C TYR A 237 0.84 20.42 -53.47
N GLU A 238 0.92 21.08 -52.33
CA GLU A 238 0.13 22.30 -52.05
C GLU A 238 0.70 23.58 -52.70
N ASN A 239 2.01 23.65 -52.89
CA ASN A 239 2.75 24.84 -53.32
C ASN A 239 3.22 24.74 -54.78
N GLU A 240 2.72 23.77 -55.55
CA GLU A 240 2.83 23.80 -57.01
C GLU A 240 1.96 24.95 -57.56
N ARG A 241 2.54 25.79 -58.40
CA ARG A 241 1.94 27.04 -58.89
C ARG A 241 2.19 27.28 -60.38
N SER A 242 2.68 26.32 -61.15
CA SER A 242 2.72 26.46 -62.61
C SER A 242 1.30 26.69 -63.14
N ASP A 243 1.07 27.70 -63.97
CA ASP A 243 -0.28 28.11 -64.38
C ASP A 243 -0.94 27.12 -65.35
N TRP A 244 -0.10 26.39 -66.10
CA TRP A 244 -0.49 25.32 -67.01
C TRP A 244 0.50 24.15 -66.96
N GLY A 245 0.10 22.99 -67.46
CA GLY A 245 0.93 21.79 -67.61
C GLY A 245 1.05 20.92 -66.36
N PHE A 246 0.69 21.42 -65.18
CA PHE A 246 0.88 20.76 -63.87
C PHE A 246 -0.42 20.57 -63.07
N THR A 247 -1.57 20.62 -63.73
CA THR A 247 -2.86 20.30 -63.10
C THR A 247 -2.95 18.79 -62.87
N PRO A 248 -3.00 18.31 -61.61
CA PRO A 248 -3.10 16.89 -61.33
C PRO A 248 -4.54 16.39 -61.52
N ILE A 249 -4.70 15.10 -61.82
CA ILE A 249 -6.00 14.43 -61.88
C ILE A 249 -6.51 14.04 -60.48
N TYR A 250 -7.82 14.13 -60.29
CA TYR A 250 -8.52 13.58 -59.14
C TYR A 250 -9.17 12.26 -59.52
N VAL A 251 -8.64 11.15 -58.98
CA VAL A 251 -9.08 9.79 -59.34
C VAL A 251 -10.10 9.29 -58.31
N GLU A 252 -11.21 8.72 -58.77
CA GLU A 252 -12.31 8.16 -57.97
C GLU A 252 -12.32 6.62 -58.00
N ALA A 253 -12.95 6.00 -57.01
CA ALA A 253 -13.16 4.55 -56.99
C ALA A 253 -14.27 4.18 -57.99
N SER A 254 -14.12 3.06 -58.70
CA SER A 254 -15.22 2.50 -59.51
C SER A 254 -16.23 1.73 -58.67
N ASN A 255 -15.83 1.27 -57.47
CA ASN A 255 -16.68 0.52 -56.56
C ASN A 255 -16.30 0.78 -55.08
N PRO A 256 -17.23 0.58 -54.13
CA PRO A 256 -17.01 0.91 -52.72
C PRO A 256 -16.05 -0.02 -51.97
N GLU A 257 -15.68 -1.18 -52.54
CA GLU A 257 -14.73 -2.11 -51.90
C GLU A 257 -13.26 -1.65 -52.05
N GLN A 258 -13.00 -0.70 -52.95
CA GLN A 258 -11.65 -0.16 -53.16
C GLN A 258 -11.30 0.82 -52.05
N THR A 259 -10.13 0.62 -51.44
CA THR A 259 -9.59 1.59 -50.47
C THR A 259 -8.82 2.65 -51.22
N ILE A 260 -9.25 3.91 -51.14
CA ILE A 260 -8.50 5.05 -51.71
C ILE A 260 -8.16 6.06 -50.63
N VAL A 261 -6.87 6.27 -50.43
CA VAL A 261 -6.31 7.25 -49.51
C VAL A 261 -5.78 8.44 -50.32
N ARG A 262 -6.07 9.66 -49.87
CA ARG A 262 -5.61 10.90 -50.53
C ARG A 262 -5.07 11.86 -49.49
N HIS A 263 -3.87 12.37 -49.72
CA HIS A 263 -3.25 13.33 -48.83
C HIS A 263 -2.57 14.46 -49.58
N THR A 264 -2.44 15.61 -48.93
CA THR A 264 -1.63 16.72 -49.42
C THR A 264 -0.31 16.80 -48.65
N LEU A 265 0.74 17.25 -49.32
CA LEU A 265 2.02 17.62 -48.72
C LEU A 265 2.45 19.00 -49.21
N PRO A 266 3.12 19.81 -48.37
CA PRO A 266 3.69 21.07 -48.82
C PRO A 266 4.85 20.83 -49.78
N GLY A 267 5.07 21.76 -50.70
CA GLY A 267 6.07 21.66 -51.76
C GLY A 267 5.51 21.93 -53.16
N HIS A 268 6.41 22.03 -54.13
CA HIS A 268 6.10 21.98 -55.57
C HIS A 268 6.15 20.52 -56.08
N HIS A 269 5.82 20.30 -57.37
CA HIS A 269 5.69 18.98 -58.00
C HIS A 269 6.86 17.99 -57.78
N GLY A 270 8.09 18.50 -57.68
CA GLY A 270 9.31 17.69 -57.52
C GLY A 270 9.75 17.45 -56.08
N THR A 271 9.08 18.05 -55.09
CA THR A 271 9.61 18.17 -53.71
C THR A 271 9.89 16.80 -53.08
N GLY A 272 8.94 15.87 -53.15
CA GLY A 272 9.09 14.53 -52.58
C GLY A 272 9.90 13.55 -53.43
N SER A 273 10.26 13.91 -54.66
CA SER A 273 11.15 13.09 -55.52
C SER A 273 12.61 13.57 -55.41
N ALA A 274 12.85 14.89 -55.36
CA ALA A 274 14.18 15.50 -55.36
C ALA A 274 14.81 15.74 -53.98
N GLY A 275 13.99 16.11 -52.98
CA GLY A 275 14.49 16.47 -51.65
C GLY A 275 15.47 17.65 -51.62
N SER A 276 15.19 18.67 -52.41
CA SER A 276 16.01 19.88 -52.56
C SER A 276 15.32 21.13 -51.96
N ASN A 277 16.09 22.18 -51.71
CA ASN A 277 15.57 23.52 -51.41
C ASN A 277 15.35 24.38 -52.68
N ALA A 278 15.63 23.80 -53.85
CA ALA A 278 15.50 24.46 -55.14
C ALA A 278 14.10 24.31 -55.73
N SER A 279 13.64 25.31 -56.46
CA SER A 279 12.44 25.25 -57.28
C SER A 279 12.66 24.37 -58.52
N GLN A 280 11.61 24.19 -59.31
CA GLN A 280 11.67 23.53 -60.64
C GLN A 280 12.61 24.21 -61.64
N GLN A 281 13.05 25.44 -61.36
CA GLN A 281 14.02 26.17 -62.19
C GLN A 281 15.46 26.00 -61.70
N ASN A 282 15.72 25.04 -60.81
CA ASN A 282 17.02 24.77 -60.22
C ASN A 282 17.59 25.93 -59.38
N VAL A 283 16.76 26.83 -58.86
CA VAL A 283 17.20 27.95 -58.00
C VAL A 283 16.74 27.71 -56.57
N VAL A 284 17.63 27.84 -55.59
CA VAL A 284 17.29 27.75 -54.17
C VAL A 284 16.40 28.91 -53.76
N VAL A 285 15.19 28.60 -53.27
CA VAL A 285 14.20 29.62 -52.88
C VAL A 285 13.89 29.63 -51.40
N SER A 286 14.13 28.52 -50.70
CA SER A 286 13.89 28.42 -49.26
C SER A 286 14.69 29.49 -48.49
N PRO A 287 14.10 30.15 -47.47
CA PRO A 287 14.80 31.10 -46.62
C PRO A 287 16.01 30.48 -45.91
N ASP A 288 16.99 31.33 -45.55
CA ASP A 288 18.15 30.90 -44.79
C ASP A 288 17.73 30.18 -43.50
N LYS A 289 18.49 29.13 -43.13
CA LYS A 289 18.24 28.24 -41.97
C LYS A 289 17.01 27.33 -42.05
N THR A 290 16.17 27.44 -43.09
CA THR A 290 15.02 26.54 -43.32
C THR A 290 15.34 25.47 -44.37
N LYS A 291 14.58 24.36 -44.41
CA LYS A 291 14.81 23.23 -45.34
C LYS A 291 13.52 22.58 -45.85
N ALA A 292 13.38 22.52 -47.17
CA ALA A 292 12.30 21.80 -47.87
C ALA A 292 12.60 20.29 -48.11
N THR A 293 13.72 19.78 -47.59
CA THR A 293 14.17 18.38 -47.82
C THR A 293 13.43 17.31 -47.01
N HIS A 294 12.42 17.67 -46.19
CA HIS A 294 11.81 16.71 -45.25
C HIS A 294 10.70 15.89 -45.90
N VAL A 295 9.98 16.48 -46.86
CA VAL A 295 8.94 15.80 -47.64
C VAL A 295 9.48 14.59 -48.41
N GLN A 296 10.69 14.67 -48.99
CA GLN A 296 11.33 13.49 -49.62
C GLN A 296 11.55 12.35 -48.63
N LYS A 297 11.96 12.67 -47.40
CA LYS A 297 12.20 11.65 -46.36
C LYS A 297 10.91 10.98 -45.93
N LEU A 298 9.85 11.78 -45.72
CA LEU A 298 8.53 11.27 -45.45
C LEU A 298 8.05 10.37 -46.60
N MET A 299 8.25 10.80 -47.85
CA MET A 299 7.86 10.02 -49.03
C MET A 299 8.58 8.66 -49.10
N ILE A 300 9.89 8.61 -48.82
CA ILE A 300 10.63 7.34 -48.75
C ILE A 300 9.99 6.40 -47.72
N PHE A 301 9.74 6.86 -46.49
CA PHE A 301 9.12 6.00 -45.47
C PHE A 301 7.68 5.63 -45.80
N LYS A 302 6.90 6.51 -46.45
CA LYS A 302 5.54 6.20 -46.91
C LYS A 302 5.54 5.08 -47.95
N LEU A 303 6.44 5.15 -48.92
CA LEU A 303 6.59 4.09 -49.94
C LEU A 303 7.04 2.77 -49.30
N LEU A 304 7.96 2.81 -48.33
CA LEU A 304 8.37 1.63 -47.57
C LEU A 304 7.19 1.01 -46.81
N ASN A 305 6.40 1.83 -46.10
CA ASN A 305 5.22 1.37 -45.37
C ASN A 305 4.18 0.76 -46.31
N PHE A 306 3.89 1.45 -47.41
CA PHE A 306 2.95 1.00 -48.43
C PHE A 306 3.38 -0.36 -49.00
N LEU A 307 4.60 -0.48 -49.49
CA LEU A 307 5.08 -1.73 -50.10
C LEU A 307 5.15 -2.88 -49.08
N THR A 308 5.60 -2.61 -47.84
CA THR A 308 5.63 -3.61 -46.76
C THR A 308 4.22 -4.13 -46.44
N SER A 309 3.25 -3.22 -46.35
CA SER A 309 1.83 -3.55 -46.12
C SER A 309 1.21 -4.37 -47.26
N HIS A 310 1.86 -4.42 -48.43
CA HIS A 310 1.42 -5.15 -49.61
C HIS A 310 2.44 -6.22 -50.05
N GLY A 311 3.06 -6.89 -49.08
CA GLY A 311 3.78 -8.14 -49.30
C GLY A 311 5.21 -8.02 -49.83
N VAL A 312 5.74 -6.80 -49.96
CA VAL A 312 7.11 -6.59 -50.48
C VAL A 312 8.14 -6.73 -49.37
N ALA A 313 9.10 -7.64 -49.59
CA ALA A 313 10.25 -7.79 -48.71
C ALA A 313 11.38 -6.81 -49.09
N PHE A 314 12.07 -6.28 -48.10
CA PHE A 314 13.21 -5.39 -48.27
C PHE A 314 14.52 -6.07 -47.88
N LYS A 315 15.63 -5.64 -48.48
CA LYS A 315 16.97 -5.93 -47.98
C LYS A 315 17.26 -5.00 -46.79
N ASP A 316 18.39 -5.22 -46.13
CA ASP A 316 18.87 -4.34 -45.05
C ASP A 316 18.86 -2.86 -45.47
N ALA A 317 18.00 -2.08 -44.81
CA ALA A 317 17.72 -0.71 -45.19
C ALA A 317 18.80 0.29 -44.71
N ARG A 318 19.88 -0.14 -44.05
CA ARG A 318 20.96 0.77 -43.58
C ARG A 318 21.50 1.71 -44.67
N GLU A 319 21.51 1.28 -45.92
CA GLU A 319 22.03 2.07 -47.03
C GLU A 319 21.30 3.41 -47.24
N ILE A 320 20.00 3.52 -46.92
CA ILE A 320 19.25 4.79 -47.10
C ILE A 320 19.69 5.88 -46.12
N PHE A 321 20.39 5.51 -45.04
CA PHE A 321 20.91 6.43 -44.03
C PHE A 321 22.34 6.88 -44.29
N HIS A 322 23.00 6.38 -45.34
CA HIS A 322 24.33 6.86 -45.69
C HIS A 322 24.31 8.37 -46.05
N GLU A 323 25.41 9.09 -45.84
CA GLU A 323 25.48 10.53 -46.16
C GLU A 323 25.09 10.89 -47.61
N PRO A 324 25.44 10.10 -48.66
CA PRO A 324 25.06 10.37 -50.06
C PRO A 324 23.64 9.91 -50.46
N THR A 325 22.79 9.49 -49.52
CA THR A 325 21.44 8.97 -49.82
C THR A 325 20.32 9.85 -49.24
N GLY A 326 19.06 9.53 -49.59
CA GLY A 326 17.87 10.32 -49.30
C GLY A 326 17.72 10.76 -47.84
N LEU A 327 17.83 9.83 -46.88
CA LEU A 327 17.61 10.15 -45.46
C LEU A 327 18.82 10.85 -44.82
N GLY A 328 20.02 10.29 -45.01
CA GLY A 328 21.27 10.78 -44.43
C GLY A 328 21.47 10.41 -42.95
N LYS A 329 22.74 10.35 -42.52
CA LYS A 329 23.18 9.73 -41.25
C LYS A 329 22.49 10.27 -40.00
N LYS A 330 22.12 11.55 -39.98
CA LYS A 330 21.44 12.15 -38.81
C LYS A 330 20.03 11.61 -38.57
N TYR A 331 19.40 11.00 -39.59
CA TYR A 331 18.08 10.38 -39.42
C TYR A 331 18.16 8.99 -38.82
N LEU A 332 19.36 8.39 -38.77
CA LEU A 332 19.62 7.16 -38.03
C LEU A 332 19.29 7.32 -36.53
N ALA A 333 19.57 8.52 -35.99
CA ALA A 333 19.24 8.90 -34.62
C ALA A 333 17.72 8.98 -34.33
N PHE A 334 16.86 8.94 -35.36
CA PHE A 334 15.41 8.90 -35.17
C PHE A 334 14.92 7.48 -34.82
N LEU A 335 15.72 6.46 -35.15
CA LEU A 335 15.51 5.04 -34.86
C LEU A 335 16.27 4.57 -33.60
N LYS A 336 16.63 5.49 -32.69
CA LYS A 336 17.53 5.26 -31.54
C LYS A 336 17.16 4.09 -30.61
N GLU A 337 15.95 3.57 -30.70
CA GLU A 337 15.46 2.44 -29.92
C GLU A 337 15.78 1.08 -30.58
N MET A 338 16.29 1.07 -31.82
CA MET A 338 16.70 -0.13 -32.54
C MET A 338 18.23 -0.31 -32.43
N ASP A 339 18.68 -1.52 -32.06
CA ASP A 339 20.10 -1.88 -32.12
C ASP A 339 20.54 -2.06 -33.58
N ILE A 340 21.10 -1.00 -34.15
CA ILE A 340 21.50 -0.90 -35.55
C ILE A 340 22.68 -1.83 -35.89
N SER A 341 23.32 -2.44 -34.87
CA SER A 341 24.39 -3.42 -35.09
C SER A 341 23.89 -4.67 -35.82
N GLU A 342 22.60 -5.01 -35.68
CA GLU A 342 21.99 -6.22 -36.28
C GLU A 342 21.39 -6.00 -37.68
N GLY A 343 21.31 -4.75 -38.16
CA GLY A 343 20.66 -4.40 -39.44
C GLY A 343 19.40 -3.55 -39.25
N ILE A 344 18.75 -3.14 -40.34
CA ILE A 344 17.43 -2.49 -40.28
C ILE A 344 16.45 -3.29 -41.14
N ASP A 345 15.54 -4.01 -40.47
CA ASP A 345 14.34 -4.55 -41.11
C ASP A 345 13.30 -3.43 -41.23
N VAL A 346 12.75 -3.27 -42.44
CA VAL A 346 11.72 -2.27 -42.73
C VAL A 346 10.41 -2.61 -42.03
N ALA A 347 10.11 -3.90 -41.86
CA ALA A 347 8.87 -4.37 -41.22
C ALA A 347 8.80 -4.01 -39.74
N ASP A 348 9.96 -3.83 -39.07
CA ASP A 348 10.06 -3.53 -37.65
C ASP A 348 10.05 -2.01 -37.35
N LEU A 349 9.93 -1.15 -38.38
CA LEU A 349 9.92 0.29 -38.21
C LEU A 349 8.59 0.79 -37.61
N ASP A 350 8.67 1.60 -36.56
CA ASP A 350 7.51 2.36 -36.03
C ASP A 350 7.16 3.53 -36.98
N PHE A 351 6.45 3.20 -38.07
CA PHE A 351 6.00 4.17 -39.07
C PHE A 351 5.16 5.30 -38.48
N PRO A 352 4.17 5.07 -37.58
CA PRO A 352 3.42 6.16 -36.94
C PRO A 352 4.33 7.19 -36.26
N THR A 353 5.29 6.74 -35.46
CA THR A 353 6.24 7.64 -34.79
C THR A 353 7.15 8.36 -35.79
N ILE A 354 7.62 7.66 -36.82
CA ILE A 354 8.48 8.24 -37.87
C ILE A 354 7.73 9.33 -38.64
N PHE A 355 6.52 9.05 -39.11
CA PHE A 355 5.66 9.99 -39.84
C PHE A 355 5.38 11.23 -39.00
N ARG A 356 4.96 11.06 -37.74
CA ARG A 356 4.71 12.17 -36.82
C ARG A 356 5.94 13.07 -36.67
N LYS A 357 7.11 12.51 -36.37
CA LYS A 357 8.36 13.28 -36.23
C LYS A 357 8.75 14.01 -37.52
N LEU A 358 8.48 13.42 -38.69
CA LEU A 358 8.77 14.07 -39.98
C LEU A 358 7.76 15.16 -40.31
N TYR A 359 6.48 14.96 -39.98
CA TYR A 359 5.46 16.00 -40.07
C TYR A 359 5.77 17.18 -39.16
N ASP A 360 6.24 16.95 -37.94
CA ASP A 360 6.78 17.99 -37.06
C ASP A 360 7.88 18.78 -37.79
N LYS A 361 8.85 18.10 -38.42
CA LYS A 361 9.92 18.80 -39.15
C LYS A 361 9.43 19.54 -40.40
N ILE A 362 8.44 19.01 -41.11
CA ILE A 362 7.83 19.68 -42.26
C ILE A 362 7.12 20.95 -41.80
N TYR A 363 6.35 20.85 -40.73
CA TYR A 363 5.64 21.97 -40.12
C TYR A 363 6.62 23.04 -39.61
N GLU A 364 7.69 22.65 -38.88
CA GLU A 364 8.79 23.55 -38.47
C GLU A 364 9.40 24.36 -39.62
N ASN A 365 9.39 23.79 -40.83
CA ASN A 365 9.99 24.37 -42.01
C ASN A 365 8.94 24.85 -43.02
N ARG A 366 7.69 25.14 -42.59
CA ARG A 366 6.59 25.52 -43.48
C ARG A 366 6.95 26.66 -44.43
N SER A 367 7.65 27.68 -43.94
CA SER A 367 8.13 28.82 -44.71
C SER A 367 9.10 28.43 -45.85
N ALA A 368 9.84 27.32 -45.72
CA ALA A 368 10.69 26.80 -46.80
C ALA A 368 9.88 26.31 -48.00
N TYR A 369 8.70 25.73 -47.74
CA TYR A 369 7.79 25.20 -48.76
C TYR A 369 6.89 26.30 -49.33
N GLU A 370 6.44 27.24 -48.49
CA GLU A 370 5.67 28.40 -48.94
C GLU A 370 6.45 29.31 -49.88
N ALA A 371 7.78 29.31 -49.79
CA ALA A 371 8.65 29.99 -50.76
C ALA A 371 8.44 29.49 -52.21
N PHE A 372 7.97 28.24 -52.41
CA PHE A 372 7.63 27.74 -53.73
C PHE A 372 6.37 28.36 -54.32
N ASN A 373 5.53 29.04 -53.52
CA ASN A 373 4.33 29.71 -54.01
C ASN A 373 4.62 30.80 -55.05
N ALA A 374 5.85 31.35 -55.05
CA ALA A 374 6.30 32.35 -56.01
C ALA A 374 7.08 31.74 -57.19
N THR A 375 7.09 30.41 -57.31
CA THR A 375 7.89 29.67 -58.30
C THR A 375 7.00 28.84 -59.20
N HIS A 376 7.57 28.40 -60.32
CA HIS A 376 6.85 27.63 -61.33
C HIS A 376 7.86 26.86 -62.18
N TYR A 377 7.36 25.91 -62.96
CA TYR A 377 8.14 25.28 -64.02
C TYR A 377 8.51 26.29 -65.10
N THR A 378 9.68 26.12 -65.72
CA THR A 378 10.20 27.04 -66.73
C THR A 378 9.17 27.29 -67.84
N PHE A 379 8.92 28.57 -68.15
CA PHE A 379 7.97 29.04 -69.17
C PHE A 379 6.48 28.82 -68.86
N MET A 380 6.09 28.44 -67.63
CA MET A 380 4.69 28.08 -67.33
C MET A 380 3.86 29.10 -66.52
N GLY A 381 4.43 30.27 -66.21
CA GLY A 381 3.78 31.28 -65.37
C GLY A 381 3.49 30.82 -63.93
N VAL A 382 3.07 31.76 -63.07
CA VAL A 382 2.71 31.49 -61.67
C VAL A 382 1.20 31.72 -61.49
N ALA A 383 0.45 30.66 -61.22
CA ALA A 383 -0.95 30.72 -60.83
C ALA A 383 -1.10 31.16 -59.36
N PRO A 384 -2.18 31.85 -58.99
CA PRO A 384 -2.44 32.24 -57.60
C PRO A 384 -2.79 31.04 -56.71
N GLN A 385 -3.42 30.01 -57.27
CA GLN A 385 -3.82 28.79 -56.57
C GLN A 385 -3.64 27.57 -57.46
N ARG A 386 -3.42 26.42 -56.83
CA ARG A 386 -3.29 25.15 -57.55
C ARG A 386 -4.66 24.67 -58.05
N LYS A 387 -4.77 24.45 -59.35
CA LYS A 387 -5.91 23.80 -60.01
C LYS A 387 -5.82 22.28 -59.85
N MET A 388 -6.95 21.59 -59.98
CA MET A 388 -7.06 20.14 -60.05
C MET A 388 -8.10 19.75 -61.10
N LEU A 389 -7.81 18.71 -61.88
CA LEU A 389 -8.67 18.22 -62.96
C LEU A 389 -9.57 17.10 -62.42
N ARG A 390 -10.88 17.32 -62.46
CA ARG A 390 -11.90 16.33 -62.06
C ARG A 390 -12.59 15.70 -63.27
N THR A 391 -13.40 14.69 -63.02
CA THR A 391 -14.25 13.99 -64.00
C THR A 391 -14.98 14.97 -64.92
N SER A 392 -15.10 14.62 -66.21
CA SER A 392 -15.61 15.51 -67.27
C SER A 392 -14.79 16.80 -67.47
N HIS A 393 -13.50 16.78 -67.10
CA HIS A 393 -12.55 17.86 -67.36
C HIS A 393 -12.91 19.18 -66.69
N LYS A 394 -13.60 19.09 -65.55
CA LYS A 394 -13.92 20.26 -64.74
C LYS A 394 -12.71 20.61 -63.88
N TYR A 395 -12.23 21.84 -64.02
CA TYR A 395 -11.22 22.38 -63.12
C TYR A 395 -11.89 22.76 -61.79
N GLY A 396 -11.28 22.30 -60.69
CA GLY A 396 -11.56 22.80 -59.34
C GLY A 396 -10.28 23.29 -58.69
N LEU A 397 -10.39 23.96 -57.56
CA LEU A 397 -9.22 24.34 -56.78
C LEU A 397 -8.81 23.19 -55.86
N LEU A 398 -7.51 22.99 -55.66
CA LEU A 398 -7.02 21.98 -54.72
C LEU A 398 -7.61 22.21 -53.31
N THR A 399 -7.70 23.48 -52.89
CA THR A 399 -8.20 23.88 -51.56
C THR A 399 -9.70 23.67 -51.37
N GLU A 400 -10.47 23.47 -52.44
CA GLU A 400 -11.88 23.10 -52.36
C GLU A 400 -12.07 21.62 -52.04
N VAL A 401 -11.09 20.77 -52.39
CA VAL A 401 -11.11 19.32 -52.08
C VAL A 401 -10.36 19.02 -50.81
N PHE A 402 -9.23 19.68 -50.61
CA PHE A 402 -8.37 19.53 -49.45
C PHE A 402 -8.33 20.87 -48.73
N PRO A 403 -9.30 21.17 -47.85
CA PRO A 403 -9.28 22.40 -47.08
C PRO A 403 -7.98 22.48 -46.26
N LYS A 404 -7.44 23.70 -46.09
CA LYS A 404 -6.21 23.88 -45.30
C LYS A 404 -6.48 23.45 -43.86
N ASN A 405 -5.76 22.42 -43.41
CA ASN A 405 -5.78 22.00 -42.02
C ASN A 405 -5.08 23.04 -41.15
N ILE A 406 -5.80 23.62 -40.19
CA ILE A 406 -5.25 24.59 -39.23
C ILE A 406 -4.58 23.80 -38.10
N GLY A 407 -3.28 24.01 -37.90
CA GLY A 407 -2.49 23.37 -36.83
C GLY A 407 -1.72 22.11 -37.20
N TYR A 408 -2.07 21.48 -38.32
CA TYR A 408 -1.44 20.25 -38.80
C TYR A 408 -0.96 20.43 -40.24
N VAL A 409 -0.15 19.49 -40.74
CA VAL A 409 0.29 19.52 -42.14
C VAL A 409 -0.86 19.06 -43.05
N ASN A 410 -1.55 18.00 -42.63
CA ASN A 410 -2.71 17.40 -43.29
C ASN A 410 -3.51 16.58 -42.24
N GLU A 411 -4.54 15.87 -42.69
CA GLU A 411 -5.39 15.03 -41.82
C GLU A 411 -4.62 13.88 -41.17
N GLU A 412 -3.70 13.23 -41.89
CA GLU A 412 -2.90 12.14 -41.34
C GLU A 412 -2.03 12.63 -40.17
N HIS A 413 -1.42 13.82 -40.29
CA HIS A 413 -0.68 14.41 -39.17
C HIS A 413 -1.59 14.65 -37.95
N SER A 414 -2.83 15.08 -38.17
CA SER A 414 -3.81 15.25 -37.10
C SER A 414 -4.12 13.91 -36.40
N THR A 415 -4.43 12.87 -37.17
CA THR A 415 -4.71 11.52 -36.63
C THR A 415 -3.53 10.96 -35.85
N LEU A 416 -2.31 11.02 -36.40
CA LEU A 416 -1.10 10.55 -35.71
C LEU A 416 -0.82 11.30 -34.41
N MET A 417 -1.16 12.59 -34.35
CA MET A 417 -1.03 13.39 -33.13
C MET A 417 -2.08 13.02 -32.09
N LYS A 418 -3.33 12.76 -32.50
CA LYS A 418 -4.37 12.24 -31.61
C LYS A 418 -3.94 10.92 -30.98
N GLU A 419 -3.54 9.95 -31.81
CA GLU A 419 -3.05 8.64 -31.36
C GLU A 419 -1.86 8.77 -30.42
N TYR A 420 -0.92 9.67 -30.71
CA TYR A 420 0.22 9.94 -29.83
C TYR A 420 -0.21 10.46 -28.46
N PHE A 421 -1.17 11.39 -28.41
CA PHE A 421 -1.69 11.89 -27.13
C PHE A 421 -2.48 10.80 -26.39
N PHE A 422 -3.31 10.01 -27.07
CA PHE A 422 -3.99 8.86 -26.46
C PHE A 422 -3.00 7.83 -25.90
N LYS A 423 -1.96 7.49 -26.67
CA LYS A 423 -0.91 6.54 -26.27
C LYS A 423 -0.11 7.04 -25.07
N ILE A 424 0.29 8.31 -25.06
CA ILE A 424 1.09 8.86 -23.96
C ILE A 424 0.26 9.12 -22.71
N LEU A 425 -1.00 9.54 -22.87
CA LEU A 425 -1.96 9.63 -21.78
C LEU A 425 -2.52 8.26 -21.39
N GLN A 426 -2.13 7.20 -22.11
CA GLN A 426 -2.44 5.80 -21.86
C GLN A 426 -3.93 5.50 -21.69
N VAL A 427 -4.75 6.24 -22.43
CA VAL A 427 -6.22 6.20 -22.34
C VAL A 427 -6.77 4.82 -22.73
N ASP A 428 -6.17 4.19 -23.74
CA ASP A 428 -6.60 2.88 -24.27
C ASP A 428 -5.72 1.71 -23.78
N SER A 429 -4.79 1.94 -22.86
CA SER A 429 -3.86 0.89 -22.43
C SER A 429 -4.51 -0.07 -21.42
N HIS A 430 -4.50 -1.36 -21.77
CA HIS A 430 -4.74 -2.48 -20.86
C HIS A 430 -3.50 -2.84 -20.01
N GLU A 431 -2.40 -2.09 -20.14
CA GLU A 431 -1.16 -2.34 -19.40
C GLU A 431 -1.29 -1.97 -17.90
N ASP A 432 -0.62 -2.75 -17.05
CA ASP A 432 -0.57 -2.63 -15.58
C ASP A 432 0.28 -1.43 -15.10
N HIS A 433 0.00 -0.23 -15.61
CA HIS A 433 0.56 0.99 -15.05
C HIS A 433 -0.35 1.53 -13.94
N SER A 434 0.23 1.83 -12.77
CA SER A 434 -0.51 2.48 -11.70
C SER A 434 -0.97 3.88 -12.12
N LEU A 435 -2.20 4.27 -11.78
CA LEU A 435 -2.74 5.59 -12.12
C LEU A 435 -1.85 6.78 -11.70
N PRO A 436 -1.15 6.77 -10.55
CA PRO A 436 -0.22 7.84 -10.20
C PRO A 436 0.89 8.03 -11.25
N ALA A 437 1.41 6.95 -11.83
CA ALA A 437 2.42 7.00 -12.88
C ALA A 437 1.85 7.62 -14.17
N LEU A 438 0.59 7.31 -14.51
CA LEU A 438 -0.10 7.88 -15.67
C LEU A 438 -0.26 9.39 -15.54
N ILE A 439 -0.75 9.86 -14.39
CA ILE A 439 -0.93 11.29 -14.13
C ILE A 439 0.41 12.02 -14.20
N LYS A 440 1.48 11.43 -13.65
CA LYS A 440 2.83 12.01 -13.72
C LYS A 440 3.35 12.09 -15.16
N SER A 441 3.09 11.08 -15.99
CA SER A 441 3.41 11.11 -17.42
C SER A 441 2.63 12.22 -18.14
N ALA A 442 1.32 12.29 -17.91
CA ALA A 442 0.44 13.31 -18.45
C ALA A 442 0.93 14.72 -18.09
N LYS A 443 1.25 14.97 -16.82
CA LYS A 443 1.83 16.22 -16.32
C LYS A 443 3.06 16.64 -17.13
N ASN A 444 4.04 15.75 -17.27
CA ASN A 444 5.30 16.04 -17.96
C ASN A 444 5.08 16.36 -19.44
N VAL A 445 4.19 15.61 -20.10
CA VAL A 445 3.92 15.76 -21.53
C VAL A 445 3.12 17.02 -21.80
N LEU A 446 2.06 17.27 -21.02
CA LEU A 446 1.26 18.49 -21.13
C LEU A 446 2.13 19.72 -20.88
N SER A 447 2.88 19.77 -19.77
CA SER A 447 3.77 20.89 -19.46
C SER A 447 4.77 21.18 -20.58
N LYS A 448 5.45 20.14 -21.07
CA LYS A 448 6.44 20.27 -22.15
C LYS A 448 5.85 20.86 -23.44
N ASN A 449 4.60 20.52 -23.77
CA ASN A 449 3.96 20.99 -25.00
C ASN A 449 3.25 22.33 -24.82
N ILE A 450 2.60 22.58 -23.67
CA ILE A 450 1.93 23.85 -23.36
C ILE A 450 2.94 25.00 -23.31
N ARG A 451 4.11 24.80 -22.69
CA ARG A 451 5.18 25.82 -22.63
C ARG A 451 5.71 26.26 -24.00
N LYS A 452 5.34 25.56 -25.07
CA LYS A 452 5.79 25.83 -26.44
C LYS A 452 4.75 26.55 -27.30
N ILE A 453 3.53 26.77 -26.80
CA ILE A 453 2.47 27.50 -27.51
C ILE A 453 2.96 28.93 -27.81
N SER A 454 2.98 29.29 -29.09
CA SER A 454 3.70 30.46 -29.63
C SER A 454 2.86 31.73 -29.79
N ASN A 455 1.54 31.71 -29.53
CA ASN A 455 0.63 32.86 -29.70
C ASN A 455 0.50 33.33 -31.18
N LEU A 456 -0.26 32.61 -32.02
CA LEU A 456 -0.52 32.97 -33.42
C LEU A 456 -2.02 33.11 -33.74
N SER A 457 -2.85 33.57 -32.80
CA SER A 457 -4.31 33.65 -32.99
C SER A 457 -4.85 35.02 -33.44
N ALA A 458 -4.04 35.96 -33.95
CA ALA A 458 -4.55 37.32 -34.22
C ALA A 458 -4.04 38.04 -35.49
N SER A 459 -3.50 37.35 -36.51
CA SER A 459 -3.16 38.00 -37.78
C SER A 459 -3.58 37.20 -38.99
N LEU A 460 -4.57 37.73 -39.72
CA LEU A 460 -5.01 37.28 -41.05
C LEU A 460 -3.99 37.61 -42.16
N THR A 461 -2.78 38.03 -41.83
CA THR A 461 -1.70 38.25 -42.79
C THR A 461 -0.55 37.31 -42.48
N GLU A 462 -0.29 36.42 -43.46
CA GLU A 462 0.93 35.63 -43.68
C GLU A 462 1.98 35.71 -42.57
N HIS A 463 2.29 34.61 -41.87
CA HIS A 463 3.67 34.30 -41.42
C HIS A 463 3.82 32.86 -40.86
N SER A 464 4.91 32.23 -41.30
CA SER A 464 5.74 31.18 -40.68
C SER A 464 5.30 30.63 -39.32
N ILE A 465 4.68 29.45 -39.33
CA ILE A 465 4.35 28.70 -38.12
C ILE A 465 5.34 27.52 -37.96
N ALA A 466 6.06 27.43 -36.84
CA ALA A 466 7.02 26.37 -36.52
C ALA A 466 6.37 25.22 -35.72
N ALA A 467 6.89 23.98 -35.70
CA ALA A 467 6.20 22.83 -35.05
C ALA A 467 6.15 22.84 -33.53
N THR A 468 6.54 23.95 -32.92
CA THR A 468 6.17 24.34 -31.57
C THR A 468 4.68 24.75 -31.46
N ALA A 469 3.97 24.88 -32.60
CA ALA A 469 2.62 25.45 -32.69
C ALA A 469 1.48 24.44 -32.89
N ILE A 470 1.67 23.14 -32.65
CA ILE A 470 0.54 22.17 -32.79
C ILE A 470 -0.59 22.57 -31.85
N LEU A 471 -0.27 22.84 -30.58
CA LEU A 471 -1.23 23.38 -29.61
C LEU A 471 -1.55 24.87 -29.81
N ASP A 472 -1.02 25.55 -30.84
CA ASP A 472 -1.55 26.85 -31.28
C ASP A 472 -2.90 26.68 -31.99
N SER A 473 -3.18 25.47 -32.51
CA SER A 473 -4.50 25.15 -33.06
C SER A 473 -5.51 24.81 -31.98
N GLU A 474 -6.70 25.38 -32.12
CA GLU A 474 -7.83 25.08 -31.24
C GLU A 474 -8.28 23.62 -31.35
N SER A 475 -8.30 23.04 -32.55
CA SER A 475 -8.68 21.63 -32.73
C SER A 475 -7.72 20.69 -32.00
N ALA A 476 -6.41 20.94 -32.09
CA ALA A 476 -5.41 20.17 -31.38
C ALA A 476 -5.56 20.27 -29.85
N ARG A 477 -5.89 21.47 -29.35
CA ARG A 477 -6.19 21.66 -27.92
C ARG A 477 -7.44 20.89 -27.48
N GLN A 478 -8.48 20.86 -28.30
CA GLN A 478 -9.69 20.08 -28.02
C GLN A 478 -9.42 18.57 -28.01
N ASP A 479 -8.60 18.07 -28.93
CA ASP A 479 -8.19 16.66 -28.94
C ASP A 479 -7.44 16.26 -27.67
N VAL A 480 -6.56 17.13 -27.17
CA VAL A 480 -5.85 16.94 -25.90
C VAL A 480 -6.82 17.00 -24.71
N LEU A 481 -7.77 17.94 -24.68
CA LEU A 481 -8.80 18.00 -23.63
C LEU A 481 -9.63 16.72 -23.58
N SER A 482 -10.04 16.20 -24.75
CA SER A 482 -10.79 14.95 -24.84
C SER A 482 -9.98 13.76 -24.29
N SER A 483 -8.72 13.61 -24.72
CA SER A 483 -7.83 12.53 -24.27
C SER A 483 -7.55 12.62 -22.76
N PHE A 484 -7.31 13.83 -22.25
CA PHE A 484 -7.07 14.05 -20.83
C PHE A 484 -8.33 13.84 -19.99
N GLY A 485 -9.51 14.21 -20.51
CA GLY A 485 -10.80 13.92 -19.89
C GLY A 485 -11.04 12.43 -19.68
N ALA A 486 -10.62 11.59 -20.63
CA ALA A 486 -10.72 10.14 -20.47
C ALA A 486 -9.80 9.60 -19.36
N LEU A 487 -8.58 10.13 -19.22
CA LEU A 487 -7.70 9.81 -18.09
C LEU A 487 -8.34 10.22 -16.74
N ILE A 488 -8.96 11.40 -16.67
CA ILE A 488 -9.70 11.84 -15.48
C ILE A 488 -10.83 10.86 -15.13
N GLN A 489 -11.59 10.40 -16.12
CA GLN A 489 -12.66 9.40 -15.88
C GLN A 489 -12.11 8.08 -15.33
N ARG A 490 -10.95 7.61 -15.80
CA ARG A 490 -10.30 6.40 -15.26
C ARG A 490 -9.89 6.58 -13.80
N VAL A 491 -9.36 7.75 -13.44
CA VAL A 491 -9.03 8.12 -12.05
C VAL A 491 -10.27 8.17 -11.17
N ASN A 492 -11.32 8.83 -11.65
CA ASN A 492 -12.59 8.92 -10.94
C ASN A 492 -13.18 7.52 -10.69
N GLN A 493 -13.16 6.64 -11.69
CA GLN A 493 -13.69 5.29 -11.56
C GLN A 493 -12.95 4.49 -10.50
N GLN A 494 -11.62 4.48 -10.51
CA GLN A 494 -10.85 3.76 -9.48
C GLN A 494 -11.14 4.32 -8.09
N TYR A 495 -11.22 5.65 -7.96
CA TYR A 495 -11.56 6.30 -6.69
C TYR A 495 -12.92 5.86 -6.14
N LEU A 496 -13.91 5.65 -7.01
CA LEU A 496 -15.26 5.23 -6.61
C LEU A 496 -15.40 3.74 -6.34
N THR A 497 -14.54 2.89 -6.92
CA THR A 497 -14.66 1.42 -6.81
C THR A 497 -13.78 0.79 -5.74
N ASP A 498 -12.62 1.38 -5.46
CA ASP A 498 -11.65 0.79 -4.53
C ASP A 498 -12.10 0.97 -3.06
N ASP A 499 -11.82 -0.05 -2.24
CA ASP A 499 -12.01 0.03 -0.80
C ASP A 499 -10.82 0.70 -0.12
N TRP A 500 -10.94 1.99 0.13
CA TRP A 500 -9.88 2.80 0.74
C TRP A 500 -9.73 2.59 2.26
N SER A 501 -10.52 1.72 2.88
CA SER A 501 -10.41 1.42 4.31
C SER A 501 -9.20 0.54 4.65
N GLU A 502 -8.69 -0.24 3.71
CA GLU A 502 -7.54 -1.14 3.94
C GLU A 502 -6.20 -0.39 3.99
N GLU A 503 -5.34 -0.72 4.95
CA GLU A 503 -4.03 -0.06 5.16
C GLU A 503 -3.14 -0.10 3.90
N LYS A 504 -3.13 -1.23 3.16
CA LYS A 504 -2.38 -1.35 1.90
C LYS A 504 -2.91 -0.40 0.82
N LYS A 505 -4.23 -0.21 0.76
CA LYS A 505 -4.90 0.66 -0.22
C LYS A 505 -4.76 2.14 0.12
N GLN A 506 -4.64 2.48 1.41
CA GLN A 506 -4.41 3.88 1.82
C GLN A 506 -3.13 4.46 1.23
N LYS A 507 -2.04 3.67 1.14
CA LYS A 507 -0.80 4.13 0.50
C LYS A 507 -0.97 4.41 -1.00
N GLU A 508 -1.65 3.53 -1.73
CA GLU A 508 -1.97 3.74 -3.16
C GLU A 508 -2.80 5.02 -3.35
N LYS A 509 -3.76 5.26 -2.44
CA LYS A 509 -4.58 6.47 -2.43
C LYS A 509 -3.76 7.73 -2.21
N GLU A 510 -2.85 7.71 -1.24
CA GLU A 510 -1.96 8.84 -0.95
C GLU A 510 -1.09 9.20 -2.17
N GLU A 511 -0.51 8.18 -2.82
CA GLU A 511 0.27 8.37 -4.06
C GLU A 511 -0.59 8.93 -5.20
N LEU A 512 -1.83 8.45 -5.35
CA LEU A 512 -2.78 8.96 -6.35
C LEU A 512 -3.17 10.41 -6.07
N PHE A 513 -3.55 10.73 -4.84
CA PHE A 513 -3.94 12.07 -4.43
C PHE A 513 -2.77 13.06 -4.59
N ALA A 514 -1.55 12.65 -4.22
CA ALA A 514 -0.35 13.45 -4.44
C ALA A 514 -0.10 13.71 -5.94
N ALA A 515 -0.27 12.71 -6.81
CA ALA A 515 -0.12 12.89 -8.25
C ALA A 515 -1.16 13.86 -8.84
N VAL A 516 -2.41 13.81 -8.34
CA VAL A 516 -3.46 14.77 -8.71
C VAL A 516 -3.09 16.19 -8.29
N ILE A 517 -2.65 16.40 -7.04
CA ILE A 517 -2.21 17.73 -6.58
C ILE A 517 -1.05 18.25 -7.43
N ASP A 518 -0.07 17.39 -7.70
CA ASP A 518 1.11 17.70 -8.49
C ASP A 518 0.78 18.26 -9.89
N ILE A 519 -0.26 17.73 -10.56
CA ILE A 519 -0.65 18.21 -11.89
C ILE A 519 -1.35 19.57 -11.82
N PHE A 520 -2.17 19.84 -10.79
CA PHE A 520 -2.76 21.18 -10.56
C PHE A 520 -1.70 22.24 -10.21
N ALA A 521 -0.69 21.86 -9.44
CA ALA A 521 0.45 22.73 -9.16
C ALA A 521 1.17 23.12 -10.47
N GLU A 522 1.38 22.15 -11.37
CA GLU A 522 1.96 22.42 -12.69
C GLU A 522 1.05 23.31 -13.55
N PHE A 523 -0.27 23.08 -13.55
CA PHE A 523 -1.22 23.98 -14.23
C PHE A 523 -1.15 25.41 -13.70
N THR A 524 -1.04 25.58 -12.38
CA THR A 524 -0.85 26.89 -11.76
C THR A 524 0.43 27.57 -12.25
N GLU A 525 1.54 26.83 -12.38
CA GLU A 525 2.79 27.37 -12.95
C GLU A 525 2.66 27.71 -14.44
N LEU A 526 1.94 26.90 -15.22
CA LEU A 526 1.70 27.17 -16.64
C LEU A 526 0.81 28.39 -16.86
N ALA A 527 -0.18 28.61 -15.99
CA ALA A 527 -1.07 29.78 -16.04
C ALA A 527 -0.36 31.12 -15.81
N LYS A 528 0.82 31.11 -15.18
CA LYS A 528 1.67 32.31 -14.98
C LYS A 528 2.37 32.76 -16.26
N ILE A 529 2.41 31.93 -17.29
CA ILE A 529 3.04 32.29 -18.57
C ILE A 529 2.21 33.38 -19.23
N GLU A 530 2.85 34.47 -19.65
CA GLU A 530 2.21 35.62 -20.31
C GLU A 530 1.79 35.29 -21.75
N ASN A 531 0.78 34.44 -21.88
CA ASN A 531 0.21 34.01 -23.15
C ASN A 531 -1.27 33.66 -22.96
N GLU A 532 -2.17 34.44 -23.57
CA GLU A 532 -3.63 34.27 -23.40
C GLU A 532 -4.15 32.91 -23.89
N THR A 533 -3.53 32.34 -24.93
CA THR A 533 -3.88 30.99 -25.41
C THR A 533 -3.51 29.93 -24.39
N ILE A 534 -2.31 30.03 -23.79
CA ILE A 534 -1.88 29.15 -22.70
C ILE A 534 -2.81 29.31 -21.50
N LYS A 535 -3.07 30.54 -21.05
CA LYS A 535 -3.95 30.80 -19.91
C LYS A 535 -5.34 30.19 -20.12
N LYS A 536 -5.96 30.41 -21.28
CA LYS A 536 -7.26 29.83 -21.61
C LYS A 536 -7.19 28.30 -21.62
N PHE A 537 -6.21 27.72 -22.29
CA PHE A 537 -6.09 26.26 -22.38
C PHE A 537 -5.83 25.58 -21.05
N VAL A 538 -4.98 26.19 -20.22
CA VAL A 538 -4.70 25.73 -18.85
C VAL A 538 -5.93 25.90 -17.97
N SER A 539 -6.72 26.97 -18.15
CA SER A 539 -8.04 27.12 -17.51
C SER A 539 -8.95 25.96 -17.91
N ASP A 540 -9.09 25.66 -19.21
CA ASP A 540 -9.92 24.57 -19.70
C ASP A 540 -9.50 23.20 -19.11
N LEU A 541 -8.19 22.94 -18.99
CA LEU A 541 -7.64 21.74 -18.34
C LEU A 541 -7.94 21.69 -16.84
N THR A 542 -7.83 22.83 -16.16
CA THR A 542 -8.11 22.98 -14.72
C THR A 542 -9.59 22.76 -14.45
N ASP A 543 -10.46 23.41 -15.22
CA ASP A 543 -11.92 23.30 -15.12
C ASP A 543 -12.40 21.88 -15.40
N LEU A 544 -11.84 21.23 -16.44
CA LEU A 544 -12.13 19.83 -16.75
C LEU A 544 -11.76 18.90 -15.59
N SER A 545 -10.58 19.08 -15.01
CA SER A 545 -10.09 18.27 -13.88
C SER A 545 -10.94 18.50 -12.62
N LEU A 546 -11.21 19.77 -12.30
CA LEU A 546 -11.96 20.16 -11.10
C LEU A 546 -13.41 19.69 -11.19
N LYS A 547 -14.05 19.80 -12.36
CA LYS A 547 -15.38 19.24 -12.60
C LYS A 547 -15.42 17.73 -12.36
N GLY A 548 -14.39 17.00 -12.83
CA GLY A 548 -14.25 15.57 -12.58
C GLY A 548 -14.13 15.23 -11.08
N ILE A 549 -13.33 16.00 -10.34
CA ILE A 549 -13.18 15.84 -8.88
C ILE A 549 -14.49 16.12 -8.15
N ILE A 550 -15.17 17.22 -8.46
CA ILE A 550 -16.44 17.59 -7.82
C ILE A 550 -17.51 16.51 -8.07
N GLN A 551 -17.59 15.99 -9.30
CA GLN A 551 -18.50 14.88 -9.62
C GLN A 551 -18.17 13.62 -8.82
N THR A 552 -16.89 13.28 -8.70
CA THR A 552 -16.42 12.12 -7.94
C THR A 552 -16.73 12.27 -6.45
N VAL A 553 -16.49 13.44 -5.87
CA VAL A 553 -16.84 13.74 -4.47
C VAL A 553 -18.35 13.63 -4.25
N GLY A 554 -19.15 14.20 -5.15
CA GLY A 554 -20.62 14.11 -5.08
C GLY A 554 -21.11 12.67 -5.15
N GLN A 555 -20.54 11.86 -6.05
CA GLN A 555 -20.92 10.45 -6.21
C GLN A 555 -20.48 9.61 -5.00
N GLN A 556 -19.26 9.79 -4.50
CA GLN A 556 -18.80 9.06 -3.32
C GLN A 556 -19.62 9.41 -2.08
N HIS A 557 -20.02 10.68 -1.93
CA HIS A 557 -20.94 11.10 -0.87
C HIS A 557 -22.29 10.39 -0.98
N ALA A 558 -22.84 10.25 -2.19
CA ALA A 558 -24.08 9.53 -2.43
C ALA A 558 -23.96 8.03 -2.14
N ASN A 559 -22.86 7.39 -2.55
CA ASN A 559 -22.59 5.97 -2.28
C ASN A 559 -22.52 5.71 -0.76
N LEU A 560 -21.76 6.53 -0.02
CA LEU A 560 -21.68 6.43 1.44
C LEU A 560 -23.01 6.74 2.12
N GLU A 561 -23.85 7.62 1.54
CA GLU A 561 -25.19 7.91 2.04
C GLU A 561 -26.15 6.73 1.86
N GLU A 562 -26.05 6.03 0.74
CA GLU A 562 -26.83 4.83 0.48
C GLU A 562 -26.49 3.73 1.50
N GLU A 563 -25.21 3.49 1.74
CA GLU A 563 -24.76 2.53 2.76
C GLU A 563 -25.18 2.96 4.18
N PHE A 564 -25.07 4.25 4.51
CA PHE A 564 -25.55 4.78 5.78
C PHE A 564 -27.05 4.54 5.95
N THR A 565 -27.85 4.83 4.92
CA THR A 565 -29.31 4.64 4.93
C THR A 565 -29.66 3.17 5.10
N ARG A 566 -28.94 2.26 4.43
CA ARG A 566 -29.10 0.81 4.61
C ARG A 566 -28.90 0.40 6.07
N LEU A 567 -27.82 0.86 6.70
CA LEU A 567 -27.52 0.54 8.10
C LEU A 567 -28.46 1.22 9.11
N GLN A 568 -28.92 2.44 8.81
CA GLN A 568 -29.89 3.18 9.62
C GLN A 568 -31.28 2.56 9.60
N THR A 569 -31.64 1.85 8.52
CA THR A 569 -33.00 1.32 8.35
C THR A 569 -33.42 0.46 9.54
N PRO A 570 -34.54 0.79 10.21
CA PRO A 570 -35.01 0.05 11.37
C PRO A 570 -35.31 -1.42 11.05
N THR A 571 -35.06 -2.31 12.02
CA THR A 571 -35.31 -3.75 11.89
C THR A 571 -36.73 -4.08 11.46
N ASP A 572 -37.73 -3.35 11.98
CA ASP A 572 -39.14 -3.57 11.66
C ASP A 572 -39.47 -3.15 10.22
N ALA A 573 -38.83 -2.10 9.70
CA ALA A 573 -38.98 -1.73 8.29
C ALA A 573 -38.39 -2.80 7.37
N ASN A 574 -37.20 -3.32 7.70
CA ASN A 574 -36.61 -4.45 6.97
C ASN A 574 -37.48 -5.71 7.05
N LEU A 575 -38.05 -6.04 8.21
CA LEU A 575 -38.98 -7.16 8.36
C LEU A 575 -40.22 -6.97 7.48
N LYS A 576 -40.77 -5.76 7.44
CA LYS A 576 -41.93 -5.40 6.60
C LYS A 576 -41.64 -5.67 5.12
N TYR A 577 -40.48 -5.22 4.62
CA TYR A 577 -40.07 -5.47 3.24
C TYR A 577 -39.75 -6.94 2.96
N PHE A 578 -39.05 -7.62 3.88
CA PHE A 578 -38.71 -9.04 3.77
C PHE A 578 -39.97 -9.91 3.63
N PHE A 579 -40.96 -9.73 4.49
CA PHE A 579 -42.22 -10.48 4.40
C PHE A 579 -43.09 -10.07 3.22
N ASN A 580 -43.03 -8.80 2.80
CA ASN A 580 -43.70 -8.36 1.56
C ASN A 580 -43.13 -9.09 0.34
N ALA A 581 -41.80 -9.13 0.20
CA ALA A 581 -41.14 -9.85 -0.89
C ALA A 581 -41.42 -11.35 -0.84
N LEU A 582 -41.39 -11.94 0.35
CA LEU A 582 -41.71 -13.36 0.57
C LEU A 582 -43.13 -13.69 0.12
N LEU A 583 -44.14 -12.90 0.52
CA LEU A 583 -45.53 -13.11 0.11
C LEU A 583 -45.74 -12.87 -1.38
N THR A 584 -45.11 -11.85 -1.96
CA THR A 584 -45.13 -11.61 -3.41
C THR A 584 -44.61 -12.81 -4.18
N GLN A 585 -43.51 -13.40 -3.72
CA GLN A 585 -42.91 -14.59 -4.34
C GLN A 585 -43.79 -15.84 -4.18
N ILE A 586 -44.38 -16.06 -2.99
CA ILE A 586 -45.26 -17.21 -2.72
C ILE A 586 -46.55 -17.09 -3.54
N ASN A 587 -47.18 -15.91 -3.56
CA ASN A 587 -48.46 -15.67 -4.21
C ASN A 587 -48.33 -15.41 -5.72
N LYS A 588 -47.11 -15.23 -6.24
CA LYS A 588 -46.82 -14.79 -7.62
C LYS A 588 -47.59 -13.52 -8.02
N ASP A 589 -47.79 -12.61 -7.05
CA ASP A 589 -48.57 -11.39 -7.23
C ASP A 589 -47.64 -10.18 -7.44
N GLU A 590 -47.31 -9.92 -8.71
CA GLU A 590 -46.37 -8.86 -9.10
C GLU A 590 -46.85 -7.45 -8.74
N ARG A 591 -48.13 -7.27 -8.32
CA ARG A 591 -48.68 -5.97 -7.91
C ARG A 591 -47.93 -5.32 -6.74
N TYR A 592 -47.24 -6.12 -5.92
CA TYR A 592 -46.49 -5.64 -4.74
C TYR A 592 -44.97 -5.90 -4.85
N SER A 593 -44.44 -6.01 -6.08
CA SER A 593 -43.01 -6.26 -6.35
C SER A 593 -42.10 -5.02 -6.24
N GLY A 594 -42.67 -3.85 -5.91
CA GLY A 594 -41.97 -2.58 -5.77
C GLY A 594 -42.07 -1.97 -4.36
N ALA A 595 -42.17 -0.64 -4.27
CA ALA A 595 -42.26 0.08 -3.00
C ALA A 595 -43.63 -0.04 -2.30
N GLU A 596 -44.66 -0.52 -3.00
CA GLU A 596 -46.00 -0.74 -2.44
C GLU A 596 -46.03 -2.04 -1.62
N VAL A 597 -46.35 -1.90 -0.33
CA VAL A 597 -46.41 -3.03 0.62
C VAL A 597 -47.83 -3.59 0.66
N ASN A 598 -47.93 -4.92 0.64
CA ASN A 598 -49.18 -5.65 0.77
C ASN A 598 -50.01 -5.16 1.98
N PRO A 599 -51.30 -4.80 1.80
CA PRO A 599 -52.17 -4.29 2.87
C PRO A 599 -52.24 -5.19 4.12
N GLU A 600 -52.12 -6.51 3.95
CA GLU A 600 -52.11 -7.46 5.07
C GLU A 600 -50.84 -7.33 5.91
N ILE A 601 -49.68 -7.14 5.28
CA ILE A 601 -48.43 -6.84 5.96
C ILE A 601 -48.52 -5.50 6.69
N ILE A 602 -49.10 -4.47 6.05
CA ILE A 602 -49.34 -3.18 6.70
C ILE A 602 -50.20 -3.38 7.96
N ARG A 603 -51.31 -4.13 7.87
CA ARG A 603 -52.19 -4.41 9.01
C ARG A 603 -51.47 -5.09 10.18
N ILE A 604 -50.56 -6.03 9.90
CA ILE A 604 -49.79 -6.71 10.94
C ILE A 604 -48.88 -5.73 11.67
N PHE A 605 -48.14 -4.90 10.93
CA PHE A 605 -47.19 -3.95 11.51
C PHE A 605 -47.86 -2.76 12.22
N ASP A 606 -49.06 -2.38 11.80
CA ASP A 606 -49.84 -1.29 12.41
C ASP A 606 -50.70 -1.76 13.61
N SER A 607 -50.68 -3.06 13.94
CA SER A 607 -51.44 -3.63 15.07
C SER A 607 -50.86 -3.23 16.43
N GLU A 608 -51.72 -2.99 17.43
CA GLU A 608 -51.28 -2.73 18.81
C GLU A 608 -50.47 -3.89 19.37
N GLU A 609 -50.81 -5.12 18.99
CA GLU A 609 -50.13 -6.33 19.40
C GLU A 609 -48.70 -6.39 18.87
N PHE A 610 -48.46 -6.01 17.61
CA PHE A 610 -47.10 -5.91 17.07
C PHE A 610 -46.32 -4.76 17.71
N ALA A 611 -46.96 -3.62 17.99
CA ALA A 611 -46.33 -2.50 18.70
C ALA A 611 -45.83 -2.90 20.10
N ARG A 612 -46.52 -3.81 20.81
CA ARG A 612 -46.07 -4.37 22.09
C ARG A 612 -44.82 -5.26 21.98
N LEU A 613 -44.49 -5.71 20.77
CA LEU A 613 -43.29 -6.49 20.48
C LEU A 613 -42.07 -5.62 20.14
N ALA A 614 -42.15 -4.29 20.24
CA ALA A 614 -41.08 -3.37 19.84
C ALA A 614 -39.69 -3.78 20.35
N ASP A 615 -39.60 -4.19 21.62
CA ASP A 615 -38.35 -4.56 22.29
C ASP A 615 -38.08 -6.10 22.32
N TYR A 616 -38.86 -6.89 21.59
CA TYR A 616 -38.69 -8.35 21.54
C TYR A 616 -37.69 -8.77 20.45
N PRO A 617 -36.95 -9.89 20.65
CA PRO A 617 -36.07 -10.47 19.64
C PRO A 617 -36.74 -10.66 18.27
N VAL A 618 -35.95 -10.50 17.20
CA VAL A 618 -36.41 -10.66 15.81
C VAL A 618 -37.10 -12.01 15.57
N SER A 619 -36.60 -13.10 16.18
CA SER A 619 -37.23 -14.42 16.07
C SER A 619 -38.66 -14.43 16.63
N ILE A 620 -38.94 -13.67 17.70
CA ILE A 620 -40.27 -13.55 18.29
C ILE A 620 -41.19 -12.70 17.41
N LYS A 621 -40.66 -11.61 16.83
CA LYS A 621 -41.39 -10.79 15.84
C LYS A 621 -41.74 -11.62 14.59
N ILE A 622 -40.80 -12.41 14.07
CA ILE A 622 -41.00 -13.34 12.95
C ILE A 622 -42.05 -14.40 13.30
N ALA A 623 -41.97 -15.00 14.49
CA ALA A 623 -42.98 -15.97 14.95
C ALA A 623 -44.38 -15.37 15.00
N TYR A 624 -44.51 -14.13 15.49
CA TYR A 624 -45.79 -13.43 15.49
C TYR A 624 -46.30 -13.17 14.06
N ILE A 625 -45.44 -12.67 13.16
CA ILE A 625 -45.82 -12.42 11.76
C ILE A 625 -46.26 -13.73 11.07
N CYS A 626 -45.51 -14.81 11.26
CA CYS A 626 -45.86 -16.13 10.70
C CYS A 626 -47.23 -16.62 11.19
N ARG A 627 -47.52 -16.45 12.49
CA ARG A 627 -48.83 -16.80 13.07
C ARG A 627 -49.97 -15.99 12.48
N GLN A 628 -49.76 -14.69 12.24
CA GLN A 628 -50.78 -13.81 11.63
C GLN A 628 -51.01 -14.14 10.15
N LEU A 629 -49.95 -14.54 9.42
CA LEU A 629 -50.06 -14.92 8.01
C LEU A 629 -50.67 -16.31 7.81
N GLY A 630 -50.57 -17.20 8.80
CA GLY A 630 -51.30 -18.46 8.87
C GLY A 630 -51.16 -19.33 7.61
N GLU A 631 -52.28 -19.58 6.92
CA GLU A 631 -52.32 -20.45 5.72
C GLU A 631 -51.67 -19.87 4.47
N GLN A 632 -51.28 -18.59 4.49
CA GLN A 632 -50.62 -17.93 3.36
C GLN A 632 -49.13 -18.32 3.22
N LEU A 633 -48.55 -18.96 4.23
CA LEU A 633 -47.20 -19.51 4.17
C LEU A 633 -47.24 -21.02 3.81
N PRO A 634 -46.27 -21.53 3.03
CA PRO A 634 -46.24 -22.94 2.65
C PRO A 634 -46.19 -23.87 3.87
N LYS A 635 -47.17 -24.77 3.98
CA LYS A 635 -47.20 -25.85 4.97
C LYS A 635 -46.39 -27.03 4.43
N ASP A 636 -45.06 -26.96 4.46
CA ASP A 636 -44.26 -28.17 4.30
C ASP A 636 -44.24 -28.94 5.64
N ASN A 637 -43.92 -30.24 5.64
CA ASN A 637 -44.01 -31.14 6.81
C ASN A 637 -43.13 -30.78 8.04
N SER A 638 -42.57 -29.57 8.10
CA SER A 638 -41.80 -28.99 9.21
C SER A 638 -42.71 -28.34 10.26
N THR A 639 -42.34 -28.45 11.54
CA THR A 639 -43.02 -27.75 12.65
C THR A 639 -42.90 -26.22 12.51
N GLU A 640 -43.85 -25.45 13.08
CA GLU A 640 -43.85 -23.98 13.07
C GLU A 640 -42.53 -23.38 13.61
N GLU A 641 -41.92 -24.03 14.61
CA GLU A 641 -40.59 -23.67 15.13
C GLU A 641 -39.48 -23.74 14.07
N SER A 642 -39.50 -24.73 13.16
CA SER A 642 -38.49 -24.89 12.12
C SER A 642 -38.60 -23.84 11.02
N LEU A 643 -39.82 -23.40 10.67
CA LEU A 643 -40.03 -22.32 9.68
C LEU A 643 -39.57 -20.96 10.24
N VAL A 644 -39.87 -20.69 11.51
CA VAL A 644 -39.43 -19.46 12.19
C VAL A 644 -37.92 -19.38 12.25
N GLU A 645 -37.22 -20.48 12.55
CA GLU A 645 -35.75 -20.53 12.52
C GLU A 645 -35.19 -20.23 11.12
N GLN A 646 -35.70 -20.89 10.08
CA GLN A 646 -35.24 -20.69 8.69
C GLN A 646 -35.46 -19.25 8.20
N LEU A 647 -36.63 -18.66 8.50
CA LEU A 647 -36.93 -17.27 8.14
C LEU A 647 -36.09 -16.29 8.94
N THR A 648 -35.79 -16.59 10.20
CA THR A 648 -34.89 -15.78 11.03
C THR A 648 -33.46 -15.82 10.49
N GLU A 649 -32.97 -16.98 10.09
CA GLU A 649 -31.64 -17.14 9.48
C GLU A 649 -31.56 -16.39 8.15
N ARG A 650 -32.50 -16.60 7.23
CA ARG A 650 -32.58 -15.84 5.98
C ARG A 650 -32.68 -14.33 6.18
N PHE A 651 -33.49 -13.88 7.13
CA PHE A 651 -33.58 -12.45 7.44
C PHE A 651 -32.24 -11.89 7.92
N LYS A 652 -31.51 -12.63 8.76
CA LYS A 652 -30.16 -12.25 9.21
C LYS A 652 -29.13 -12.29 8.08
N GLU A 653 -29.24 -13.22 7.13
CA GLU A 653 -28.36 -13.24 5.95
C GLU A 653 -28.55 -12.00 5.06
N HIS A 654 -29.80 -11.55 4.87
CA HIS A 654 -30.12 -10.47 3.93
C HIS A 654 -30.11 -9.07 4.58
N HIS A 655 -30.44 -8.99 5.87
CA HIS A 655 -30.64 -7.73 6.60
C HIS A 655 -29.88 -7.68 7.94
N GLY A 656 -29.09 -8.71 8.27
CA GLY A 656 -28.18 -8.66 9.39
C GLY A 656 -27.16 -7.54 9.18
N SER A 657 -26.77 -6.91 10.28
CA SER A 657 -25.69 -5.94 10.28
C SER A 657 -24.64 -6.41 11.28
N SER A 658 -23.39 -6.49 10.84
CA SER A 658 -22.24 -6.83 11.67
C SER A 658 -21.57 -5.56 12.21
N PHE A 659 -20.77 -5.72 13.27
CA PHE A 659 -19.98 -4.61 13.78
C PHE A 659 -18.95 -4.14 12.74
N ASP A 660 -18.35 -5.09 12.01
CA ASP A 660 -17.39 -4.87 10.94
C ASP A 660 -17.94 -4.00 9.80
N GLU A 661 -19.22 -4.16 9.41
CA GLU A 661 -19.85 -3.30 8.40
C GLU A 661 -19.99 -1.85 8.85
N PHE A 662 -20.36 -1.63 10.12
CA PHE A 662 -20.43 -0.27 10.67
C PHE A 662 -19.04 0.35 10.81
N GLU A 663 -18.06 -0.43 11.29
CA GLU A 663 -16.68 0.01 11.43
C GLU A 663 -16.06 0.36 10.07
N LYS A 664 -16.28 -0.48 9.06
CA LYS A 664 -15.85 -0.24 7.69
C LYS A 664 -16.42 1.07 7.14
N LEU A 665 -17.74 1.29 7.24
CA LEU A 665 -18.36 2.52 6.76
C LEU A 665 -17.86 3.75 7.55
N TYR A 666 -17.71 3.62 8.87
CA TYR A 666 -17.16 4.69 9.71
C TYR A 666 -15.74 5.10 9.27
N HIS A 667 -14.87 4.12 9.01
CA HIS A 667 -13.53 4.37 8.49
C HIS A 667 -13.55 4.99 7.10
N GLN A 668 -14.35 4.48 6.16
CA GLN A 668 -14.47 5.05 4.82
C GLN A 668 -14.97 6.51 4.85
N ILE A 669 -15.95 6.82 5.71
CA ILE A 669 -16.40 8.20 5.95
C ILE A 669 -15.26 9.05 6.50
N GLY A 670 -14.49 8.55 7.47
CA GLY A 670 -13.35 9.26 8.06
C GLY A 670 -12.25 9.57 7.03
N VAL A 671 -11.91 8.60 6.18
CA VAL A 671 -10.97 8.78 5.06
C VAL A 671 -11.47 9.87 4.12
N PHE A 672 -12.74 9.82 3.73
CA PHE A 672 -13.31 10.75 2.77
C PHE A 672 -13.49 12.17 3.33
N ILE A 673 -13.76 12.32 4.63
CA ILE A 673 -13.74 13.62 5.33
C ILE A 673 -12.37 14.28 5.19
N ASN A 674 -11.28 13.52 5.39
CA ASN A 674 -9.92 14.05 5.29
C ASN A 674 -9.59 14.49 3.85
N ASP A 675 -9.98 13.70 2.86
CA ASP A 675 -9.76 14.01 1.44
C ASP A 675 -10.54 15.25 1.02
N THR A 676 -11.82 15.32 1.39
CA THR A 676 -12.70 16.46 1.09
C THR A 676 -12.18 17.74 1.75
N ALA A 677 -11.72 17.66 3.01
CA ALA A 677 -11.11 18.79 3.70
C ALA A 677 -9.80 19.24 3.04
N ALA A 678 -8.99 18.30 2.55
CA ALA A 678 -7.77 18.61 1.82
C ALA A 678 -8.07 19.31 0.48
N LEU A 679 -9.07 18.84 -0.26
CA LEU A 679 -9.55 19.48 -1.48
C LEU A 679 -10.09 20.89 -1.21
N GLY A 680 -10.88 21.08 -0.13
CA GLY A 680 -11.39 22.39 0.26
C GLY A 680 -10.29 23.41 0.56
N ARG A 681 -9.19 22.98 1.20
CA ARG A 681 -8.01 23.83 1.43
C ARG A 681 -7.25 24.18 0.14
N LEU A 682 -7.25 23.28 -0.83
CA LEU A 682 -6.52 23.45 -2.09
C LEU A 682 -7.29 24.32 -3.08
N PHE A 683 -8.60 24.12 -3.19
CA PHE A 683 -9.51 24.78 -4.12
C PHE A 683 -10.39 25.78 -3.38
N VAL A 684 -9.81 26.92 -3.02
CA VAL A 684 -10.45 27.94 -2.16
C VAL A 684 -11.78 28.45 -2.74
N THR A 685 -11.90 28.56 -4.07
CA THR A 685 -13.14 29.03 -4.72
C THR A 685 -14.28 28.04 -4.56
N GLU A 686 -13.97 26.74 -4.53
CA GLU A 686 -14.90 25.62 -4.41
C GLU A 686 -14.98 25.07 -2.99
N GLU A 687 -14.31 25.72 -2.02
CA GLU A 687 -14.24 25.29 -0.62
C GLU A 687 -15.64 25.02 -0.05
N ALA A 688 -16.61 25.89 -0.34
CA ALA A 688 -17.99 25.74 0.12
C ALA A 688 -18.66 24.44 -0.38
N ILE A 689 -18.31 23.96 -1.58
CA ILE A 689 -18.81 22.70 -2.15
C ILE A 689 -18.27 21.52 -1.34
N PHE A 690 -16.95 21.49 -1.12
CA PHE A 690 -16.29 20.43 -0.37
C PHE A 690 -16.72 20.42 1.11
N ASN A 691 -16.73 21.58 1.78
CA ASN A 691 -17.12 21.71 3.19
C ASN A 691 -18.58 21.26 3.44
N LYS A 692 -19.48 21.44 2.46
CA LYS A 692 -20.86 20.93 2.55
C LYS A 692 -20.90 19.40 2.69
N HIS A 693 -20.12 18.69 1.87
CA HIS A 693 -20.04 17.23 1.94
C HIS A 693 -19.34 16.78 3.23
N GLU A 694 -18.24 17.44 3.61
CA GLU A 694 -17.52 17.15 4.86
C GLU A 694 -18.44 17.25 6.09
N LEU A 695 -19.18 18.36 6.22
CA LEU A 695 -20.08 18.59 7.36
C LEU A 695 -21.22 17.56 7.39
N SER A 696 -21.76 17.19 6.23
CA SER A 696 -22.80 16.16 6.13
C SER A 696 -22.27 14.80 6.61
N LEU A 697 -21.05 14.44 6.22
CA LEU A 697 -20.42 13.17 6.57
C LEU A 697 -20.03 13.11 8.05
N ARG A 698 -19.53 14.20 8.64
CA ARG A 698 -19.25 14.27 10.08
C ARG A 698 -20.49 13.94 10.91
N LYS A 699 -21.63 14.54 10.56
CA LYS A 699 -22.92 14.25 11.22
C LYS A 699 -23.33 12.78 11.08
N LYS A 700 -23.04 12.15 9.94
CA LYS A 700 -23.35 10.73 9.69
C LYS A 700 -22.41 9.80 10.44
N ALA A 701 -21.13 10.12 10.53
CA ALA A 701 -20.18 9.37 11.36
C ALA A 701 -20.62 9.35 12.83
N GLU A 702 -21.05 10.50 13.37
CA GLU A 702 -21.63 10.58 14.73
C GLU A 702 -22.94 9.77 14.84
N ALA A 703 -23.82 9.88 13.85
CA ALA A 703 -25.08 9.12 13.83
C ALA A 703 -24.85 7.60 13.72
N LEU A 704 -23.81 7.13 13.02
CA LEU A 704 -23.46 5.71 12.94
C LEU A 704 -23.11 5.13 14.30
N ILE A 705 -22.39 5.89 15.13
CA ILE A 705 -22.09 5.48 16.52
C ILE A 705 -23.40 5.28 17.29
N ASP A 706 -24.34 6.22 17.15
CA ASP A 706 -25.66 6.13 17.79
C ASP A 706 -26.47 4.93 17.30
N ILE A 707 -26.53 4.72 15.98
CA ILE A 707 -27.28 3.61 15.36
C ILE A 707 -26.67 2.27 15.77
N ALA A 708 -25.34 2.12 15.75
CA ALA A 708 -24.66 0.92 16.21
C ALA A 708 -24.93 0.67 17.71
N ALA A 709 -24.89 1.71 18.54
CA ALA A 709 -25.19 1.60 19.96
C ALA A 709 -26.62 1.13 20.21
N GLN A 710 -27.58 1.64 19.42
CA GLN A 710 -28.96 1.17 19.43
C GLN A 710 -29.06 -0.29 19.02
N LYS A 711 -28.44 -0.70 17.90
CA LYS A 711 -28.59 -2.06 17.36
C LYS A 711 -27.90 -3.14 18.22
N PHE A 712 -26.74 -2.85 18.80
CA PHE A 712 -25.94 -3.87 19.47
C PHE A 712 -26.04 -3.87 21.00
N TYR A 713 -26.34 -2.73 21.62
CA TYR A 713 -26.24 -2.58 23.08
C TYR A 713 -27.54 -2.17 23.78
N ARG A 714 -28.44 -1.40 23.14
CA ARG A 714 -29.69 -0.90 23.76
C ARG A 714 -30.55 -2.01 24.37
N ASP A 715 -30.73 -3.11 23.65
CA ASP A 715 -31.61 -4.21 24.06
C ASP A 715 -30.88 -5.29 24.87
N ARG A 716 -29.57 -5.11 25.14
CA ARG A 716 -28.71 -6.07 25.84
C ARG A 716 -27.85 -5.41 26.95
N PRO A 717 -28.45 -4.64 27.88
CA PRO A 717 -27.69 -3.87 28.87
C PRO A 717 -26.80 -4.73 29.80
N ASN A 718 -27.11 -6.04 29.93
CA ASN A 718 -26.42 -6.98 30.82
C ASN A 718 -25.62 -8.08 30.09
N ALA A 719 -25.72 -8.19 28.76
CA ALA A 719 -25.13 -9.26 27.96
C ALA A 719 -24.13 -8.69 26.95
N LEU A 720 -23.01 -8.14 27.45
CA LEU A 720 -22.00 -7.53 26.57
C LEU A 720 -20.96 -8.59 26.10
N PRO A 721 -20.47 -8.50 24.85
CA PRO A 721 -19.31 -9.27 24.36
C PRO A 721 -18.00 -8.88 25.08
N ALA A 722 -16.83 -9.40 24.67
CA ALA A 722 -15.54 -9.06 25.27
C ALA A 722 -15.24 -7.53 25.18
N PRO A 723 -14.44 -6.96 26.11
CA PRO A 723 -14.10 -5.53 26.12
C PRO A 723 -13.51 -5.10 24.78
N ALA A 724 -14.02 -4.00 24.23
CA ALA A 724 -13.48 -3.43 23.00
C ALA A 724 -12.04 -2.93 23.21
N GLU A 725 -11.18 -3.11 22.20
CA GLU A 725 -9.82 -2.59 22.24
C GLU A 725 -9.83 -1.05 22.19
N LYS A 726 -8.88 -0.43 22.91
CA LYS A 726 -8.82 1.02 23.03
C LYS A 726 -8.53 1.68 21.68
N GLY A 727 -9.33 2.68 21.32
CA GLY A 727 -9.23 3.42 20.05
C GLY A 727 -10.02 2.81 18.89
N THR A 728 -10.74 1.70 19.08
CA THR A 728 -11.56 1.07 18.05
C THR A 728 -12.93 1.73 17.91
N PHE A 729 -13.61 1.53 16.77
CA PHE A 729 -15.01 1.92 16.61
C PHE A 729 -15.89 1.25 17.68
N GLN A 730 -15.56 0.02 18.08
CA GLN A 730 -16.29 -0.72 19.10
C GLN A 730 -16.29 -0.04 20.47
N GLU A 731 -15.14 0.50 20.87
CA GLU A 731 -15.01 1.26 22.10
C GLU A 731 -15.83 2.56 22.07
N LEU A 732 -15.88 3.25 20.93
CA LEU A 732 -16.68 4.46 20.75
C LEU A 732 -18.17 4.17 20.91
N VAL A 733 -18.65 3.10 20.27
CA VAL A 733 -20.05 2.68 20.36
C VAL A 733 -20.42 2.22 21.77
N GLU A 734 -19.55 1.43 22.43
CA GLU A 734 -19.78 0.96 23.80
C GLU A 734 -19.86 2.15 24.79
N ARG A 735 -18.92 3.10 24.72
CA ARG A 735 -18.94 4.32 25.53
C ARG A 735 -20.19 5.15 25.30
N HIS A 736 -20.59 5.31 24.04
CA HIS A 736 -21.81 6.05 23.70
C HIS A 736 -23.04 5.34 24.27
N ALA A 737 -23.08 4.01 24.23
CA ALA A 737 -24.16 3.22 24.80
C ALA A 737 -24.22 3.30 26.33
N ILE A 738 -23.08 3.29 27.02
CA ILE A 738 -22.98 3.52 28.48
C ILE A 738 -23.58 4.89 28.83
N ASN A 739 -23.15 5.94 28.12
CA ASN A 739 -23.55 7.32 28.43
C ASN A 739 -25.01 7.62 28.07
N LYS A 740 -25.52 7.09 26.95
CA LYS A 740 -26.83 7.45 26.39
C LYS A 740 -27.95 6.44 26.72
N TYR A 741 -27.64 5.14 26.73
CA TYR A 741 -28.61 4.06 26.93
C TYR A 741 -28.51 3.41 28.32
N GLY A 742 -27.58 3.85 29.18
CA GLY A 742 -27.45 3.34 30.54
C GLY A 742 -26.93 1.90 30.61
N VAL A 743 -26.18 1.48 29.59
CA VAL A 743 -25.51 0.17 29.55
C VAL A 743 -24.49 0.07 30.70
N VAL A 744 -24.37 -1.11 31.30
CA VAL A 744 -23.51 -1.33 32.47
C VAL A 744 -22.04 -1.08 32.12
N ASP A 745 -21.42 -0.11 32.81
CA ASP A 745 -19.98 0.15 32.72
C ASP A 745 -19.19 -0.94 33.48
N ARG A 746 -18.69 -1.93 32.73
CA ARG A 746 -17.91 -3.05 33.27
C ARG A 746 -16.60 -2.62 33.89
N LEU A 747 -15.91 -1.64 33.30
CA LEU A 747 -14.65 -1.14 33.86
C LEU A 747 -14.89 -0.47 35.20
N LYS A 748 -16.03 0.22 35.37
CA LYS A 748 -16.44 0.76 36.66
C LYS A 748 -16.81 -0.34 37.66
N GLN A 749 -17.50 -1.40 37.24
CA GLN A 749 -17.80 -2.55 38.11
C GLN A 749 -16.55 -3.31 38.52
N GLU A 750 -15.68 -3.67 37.58
CA GLU A 750 -14.39 -4.31 37.84
C GLU A 750 -13.51 -3.44 38.73
N LYS A 751 -13.47 -2.13 38.49
CA LYS A 751 -12.78 -1.20 39.37
C LYS A 751 -13.36 -1.21 40.79
N THR A 752 -14.69 -1.20 40.96
CA THR A 752 -15.28 -1.28 42.30
C THR A 752 -15.02 -2.63 42.99
N VAL A 753 -14.98 -3.73 42.23
CA VAL A 753 -14.61 -5.06 42.75
C VAL A 753 -13.14 -5.07 43.16
N LEU A 754 -12.24 -4.58 42.32
CA LEU A 754 -10.80 -4.47 42.61
C LEU A 754 -10.51 -3.51 43.76
N GLU A 755 -11.26 -2.41 43.89
CA GLU A 755 -11.18 -1.50 45.03
C GLU A 755 -11.60 -2.22 46.32
N HIS A 756 -12.66 -3.02 46.27
CA HIS A 756 -13.08 -3.85 47.40
C HIS A 756 -12.05 -4.92 47.75
N GLU A 757 -11.49 -5.63 46.77
CA GLU A 757 -10.43 -6.61 46.97
C GLU A 757 -9.15 -5.96 47.52
N ASN A 758 -8.79 -4.77 47.04
CA ASN A 758 -7.64 -4.01 47.55
C ASN A 758 -7.88 -3.53 48.97
N GLU A 759 -9.09 -3.08 49.32
CA GLU A 759 -9.46 -2.77 50.70
C GLU A 759 -9.38 -4.01 51.60
N GLU A 760 -9.87 -5.16 51.13
CA GLU A 760 -9.80 -6.42 51.86
C GLU A 760 -8.35 -6.88 52.07
N LEU A 761 -7.52 -6.80 51.03
CA LEU A 761 -6.09 -7.08 51.10
C LEU A 761 -5.35 -6.10 52.01
N ALA A 762 -5.66 -4.80 51.94
CA ALA A 762 -5.07 -3.80 52.82
C ALA A 762 -5.44 -4.06 54.29
N ASN A 763 -6.70 -4.42 54.56
CA ASN A 763 -7.15 -4.82 55.89
C ASN A 763 -6.45 -6.11 56.36
N ARG A 764 -6.23 -7.07 55.47
CA ARG A 764 -5.52 -8.32 55.77
C ARG A 764 -4.03 -8.08 56.04
N ILE A 765 -3.38 -7.20 55.27
CA ILE A 765 -2.00 -6.76 55.49
C ILE A 765 -1.89 -6.04 56.83
N LYS A 766 -2.82 -5.13 57.14
CA LYS A 766 -2.84 -4.43 58.43
C LYS A 766 -2.99 -5.41 59.60
N LYS A 767 -3.91 -6.37 59.49
CA LYS A 767 -4.09 -7.43 60.50
C LYS A 767 -2.85 -8.31 60.66
N LEU A 768 -2.17 -8.64 59.56
CA LEU A 768 -0.91 -9.37 59.60
C LEU A 768 0.23 -8.54 60.21
N GLN A 769 0.29 -7.23 59.93
CA GLN A 769 1.25 -6.33 60.55
C GLN A 769 1.00 -6.17 62.05
N GLU A 770 -0.26 -6.09 62.49
CA GLU A 770 -0.65 -6.12 63.91
C GLU A 770 -0.24 -7.44 64.56
N GLN A 771 -0.51 -8.59 63.92
CA GLN A 771 -0.07 -9.90 64.39
C GLN A 771 1.45 -10.06 64.43
N ILE A 772 2.18 -9.51 63.46
CA ILE A 772 3.65 -9.48 63.46
C ILE A 772 4.14 -8.59 64.59
N THR A 773 3.53 -7.42 64.80
CA THR A 773 3.90 -6.50 65.89
C THR A 773 3.64 -7.14 67.25
N GLU A 774 2.48 -7.78 67.44
CA GLU A 774 2.17 -8.55 68.64
C GLU A 774 3.14 -9.71 68.84
N LYS A 775 3.46 -10.48 67.80
CA LYS A 775 4.44 -11.57 67.89
C LYS A 775 5.84 -11.07 68.20
N VAL A 776 6.29 -9.97 67.58
CA VAL A 776 7.58 -9.34 67.86
C VAL A 776 7.63 -8.84 69.30
N GLU A 777 6.55 -8.23 69.81
CA GLU A 777 6.49 -7.76 71.18
C GLU A 777 6.41 -8.92 72.19
N GLN A 778 5.72 -10.00 71.83
CA GLN A 778 5.69 -11.24 72.61
C GLN A 778 7.04 -11.96 72.61
N GLU A 779 7.76 -12.00 71.49
CA GLU A 779 9.16 -12.45 71.40
C GLU A 779 10.07 -11.56 72.24
N ARG A 780 9.89 -10.23 72.20
CA ARG A 780 10.70 -9.30 72.98
C ARG A 780 10.49 -9.50 74.48
N ARG A 781 9.25 -9.72 74.92
CA ARG A 781 8.90 -10.03 76.32
C ARG A 781 9.42 -11.40 76.76
N THR A 782 9.29 -12.42 75.93
CA THR A 782 9.83 -13.76 76.24
C THR A 782 11.35 -13.77 76.24
N ASN A 783 12.01 -13.04 75.34
CA ASN A 783 13.48 -12.95 75.30
C ASN A 783 14.02 -12.11 76.47
N ALA A 784 13.34 -11.04 76.87
CA ALA A 784 13.68 -10.29 78.09
C ALA A 784 13.53 -11.15 79.37
N SER A 785 12.46 -11.96 79.43
CA SER A 785 12.26 -12.96 80.50
C SER A 785 13.38 -14.01 80.50
N LEU A 786 13.75 -14.54 79.32
CA LEU A 786 14.81 -15.54 79.17
C LEU A 786 16.20 -14.98 79.52
N ILE A 787 16.48 -13.70 79.23
CA ILE A 787 17.72 -13.01 79.62
C ILE A 787 17.73 -12.77 81.13
N ALA A 788 16.60 -12.40 81.75
CA ALA A 788 16.47 -12.27 83.21
C ALA A 788 16.62 -13.64 83.93
N GLU A 789 16.10 -14.71 83.34
CA GLU A 789 16.22 -16.07 83.86
C GLU A 789 17.63 -16.63 83.67
N LYS A 790 18.26 -16.41 82.51
CA LYS A 790 19.68 -16.76 82.29
C LYS A 790 20.62 -15.98 83.21
N SER A 791 20.36 -14.70 83.46
CA SER A 791 21.17 -13.91 84.41
C SER A 791 20.94 -14.31 85.87
N LYS A 792 19.71 -14.74 86.26
CA LYS A 792 19.44 -15.40 87.55
C LYS A 792 20.14 -16.75 87.66
N LYS A 793 20.13 -17.58 86.59
CA LYS A 793 20.74 -18.92 86.55
C LYS A 793 22.27 -18.88 86.49
N ILE A 794 22.86 -17.87 85.85
CA ILE A 794 24.31 -17.60 85.85
C ILE A 794 24.75 -17.09 87.23
N LYS A 795 23.96 -16.25 87.91
CA LYS A 795 24.18 -15.91 89.34
C LYS A 795 24.04 -17.14 90.26
N TYR A 796 23.14 -18.07 89.95
CA TYR A 796 22.92 -19.32 90.70
C TYR A 796 24.08 -20.33 90.54
N HIS A 797 24.63 -20.47 89.33
CA HIS A 797 25.77 -21.36 89.07
C HIS A 797 27.12 -20.80 89.52
N ALA A 798 27.27 -19.47 89.59
CA ALA A 798 28.48 -18.84 90.13
C ALA A 798 28.61 -18.99 91.66
N ALA A 799 27.49 -19.16 92.39
CA ALA A 799 27.49 -19.30 93.85
C ALA A 799 27.62 -20.76 94.37
N LEU A 800 27.40 -21.77 93.52
CA LEU A 800 27.55 -23.20 93.86
C LEU A 800 28.96 -23.77 93.60
N ASN A 801 29.88 -22.95 93.06
CA ASN A 801 31.30 -23.29 92.87
C ASN A 801 32.23 -22.59 93.89
N ASP A 802 31.68 -22.01 94.96
CA ASP A 802 32.45 -21.47 96.09
C ASP A 802 32.70 -22.58 97.12
N ASN A 803 33.96 -22.95 97.31
CA ASN A 803 34.38 -23.97 98.27
C ASN A 803 33.87 -23.69 99.70
N LYS A 804 33.64 -22.42 100.07
CA LYS A 804 33.13 -22.06 101.40
C LYS A 804 31.66 -22.44 101.61
N GLU A 805 30.82 -22.37 100.58
CA GLU A 805 29.40 -22.79 100.68
C GLU A 805 29.25 -24.30 100.90
N ALA A 806 30.15 -25.11 100.31
CA ALA A 806 30.21 -26.54 100.56
C ALA A 806 30.61 -26.87 102.02
N GLU A 807 31.54 -26.11 102.60
CA GLU A 807 31.94 -26.26 104.02
C GLU A 807 30.80 -25.90 104.98
N TYR A 808 30.06 -24.82 104.71
CA TYR A 808 28.87 -24.45 105.49
C TYR A 808 27.80 -25.54 105.43
N LEU A 809 27.56 -26.12 104.25
CA LEU A 809 26.61 -27.22 104.07
C LEU A 809 27.02 -28.47 104.85
N LEU A 810 28.32 -28.80 104.86
CA LEU A 810 28.87 -29.90 105.64
C LEU A 810 28.69 -29.66 107.15
N LEU A 811 28.98 -28.45 107.65
CA LEU A 811 28.79 -28.14 109.06
C LEU A 811 27.32 -28.28 109.48
N ILE A 812 26.40 -27.73 108.69
CA ILE A 812 24.95 -27.81 108.96
C ILE A 812 24.52 -29.27 109.05
N ASN A 813 24.84 -30.09 108.04
CA ASN A 813 24.34 -31.46 107.96
C ASN A 813 25.05 -32.44 108.90
N LYS A 814 26.34 -32.23 109.20
CA LYS A 814 27.15 -33.20 109.98
C LYS A 814 27.28 -32.85 111.46
N LYS A 815 27.05 -31.59 111.85
CA LYS A 815 27.25 -31.13 113.23
C LYS A 815 26.00 -30.48 113.80
N LEU A 816 25.53 -29.39 113.19
CA LEU A 816 24.47 -28.59 113.80
C LEU A 816 23.12 -29.31 113.83
N ILE A 817 22.68 -29.91 112.71
CA ILE A 817 21.44 -30.69 112.68
C ILE A 817 21.47 -31.83 113.72
N PRO A 818 22.50 -32.71 113.75
CA PRO A 818 22.58 -33.76 114.76
C PRO A 818 22.56 -33.25 116.21
N LEU A 819 23.31 -32.17 116.51
CA LEU A 819 23.34 -31.57 117.86
C LEU A 819 21.97 -31.01 118.27
N THR A 820 21.28 -30.33 117.35
CA THR A 820 19.95 -29.77 117.60
C THR A 820 18.90 -30.88 117.75
N GLU A 821 18.99 -31.95 116.97
CA GLU A 821 18.12 -33.13 117.08
C GLU A 821 18.34 -33.89 118.38
N GLU A 822 19.59 -34.08 118.81
CA GLU A 822 19.94 -34.77 120.06
C GLU A 822 19.40 -34.02 121.28
N TYR A 823 19.58 -32.69 121.31
CA TYR A 823 19.04 -31.86 122.37
C TYR A 823 17.50 -31.82 122.36
N LEU A 824 16.89 -31.77 121.18
CA LEU A 824 15.43 -31.87 121.05
C LEU A 824 14.90 -33.21 121.57
N ALA A 825 15.60 -34.32 121.30
CA ALA A 825 15.26 -35.65 121.79
C ALA A 825 15.38 -35.73 123.32
N LEU A 826 16.43 -35.15 123.91
CA LEU A 826 16.59 -35.03 125.36
C LEU A 826 15.40 -34.30 125.99
N LEU A 827 15.04 -33.12 125.47
CA LEU A 827 13.90 -32.34 125.98
C LEU A 827 12.58 -33.12 125.87
N LYS A 828 12.34 -33.82 124.76
CA LYS A 828 11.15 -34.66 124.59
C LYS A 828 11.12 -35.85 125.56
N SER A 829 12.28 -36.44 125.86
CA SER A 829 12.38 -37.56 126.80
C SER A 829 12.08 -37.16 128.24
N GLN A 830 12.34 -35.89 128.62
CA GLN A 830 11.98 -35.35 129.93
C GLN A 830 10.46 -35.29 130.14
N LEU A 831 9.69 -35.12 129.06
CA LEU A 831 8.22 -35.16 129.07
C LEU A 831 7.66 -36.59 128.99
N SER A 832 8.32 -37.51 128.26
CA SER A 832 7.75 -38.84 127.96
C SER A 832 7.96 -39.93 129.04
N ASN A 833 8.77 -39.69 130.08
CA ASN A 833 9.15 -40.72 131.07
C ASN A 833 8.49 -40.55 132.46
N ARG A 834 7.35 -39.85 132.59
CA ARG A 834 6.70 -39.63 133.91
C ARG A 834 5.28 -40.24 133.99
N PRO A 835 4.94 -40.98 135.07
CA PRO A 835 3.64 -41.65 135.22
C PRO A 835 2.49 -40.64 135.38
N ASN A 836 1.38 -40.88 134.65
CA ASN A 836 0.21 -39.98 134.46
C ASN A 836 -0.48 -39.47 135.74
N GLU A 837 -0.18 -40.03 136.91
CA GLU A 837 -0.85 -39.70 138.18
C GLU A 837 -0.31 -38.40 138.83
N LEU A 838 0.74 -37.79 138.27
CA LEU A 838 1.35 -36.53 138.73
C LEU A 838 0.99 -35.29 137.85
N GLU A 839 0.13 -35.45 136.83
CA GLU A 839 -0.25 -34.38 135.89
C GLU A 839 -1.18 -33.29 136.47
N GLN A 840 -1.59 -33.40 137.75
CA GLN A 840 -2.47 -32.42 138.40
C GLN A 840 -1.76 -31.54 139.46
N ASP A 841 -0.43 -31.58 139.55
CA ASP A 841 0.36 -30.68 140.40
C ASP A 841 0.80 -29.42 139.63
N ASP A 842 0.34 -28.25 140.10
CA ASP A 842 0.58 -26.94 139.49
C ASP A 842 2.09 -26.57 139.40
N GLU A 843 2.95 -27.13 140.26
CA GLU A 843 4.40 -26.91 140.14
C GLU A 843 5.01 -27.73 138.99
N ILE A 844 4.51 -28.96 138.76
CA ILE A 844 4.98 -29.84 137.68
C ILE A 844 4.54 -29.30 136.32
N LYS A 845 3.30 -28.82 136.21
CA LYS A 845 2.79 -28.19 134.98
C LYS A 845 3.61 -26.96 134.57
N LYS A 846 4.07 -26.16 135.53
CA LYS A 846 4.99 -25.03 135.28
C LYS A 846 6.39 -25.48 134.84
N GLU A 847 6.85 -26.67 135.20
CA GLU A 847 8.09 -27.24 134.67
C GLU A 847 7.90 -27.74 133.23
N ASP A 848 6.81 -28.44 132.96
CA ASP A 848 6.51 -28.97 131.62
C ASP A 848 6.29 -27.85 130.59
N ASP A 849 5.60 -26.77 130.97
CA ASP A 849 5.46 -25.58 130.14
C ASP A 849 6.82 -24.95 129.79
N LYS A 850 7.79 -24.94 130.73
CA LYS A 850 9.16 -24.47 130.46
C LYS A 850 9.89 -25.38 129.49
N ILE A 851 9.72 -26.70 129.59
CA ILE A 851 10.32 -27.67 128.66
C ILE A 851 9.69 -27.53 127.26
N ASN A 852 8.37 -27.35 127.18
CA ASN A 852 7.66 -27.14 125.92
C ASN A 852 8.10 -25.86 125.20
N VAL A 853 8.32 -24.76 125.93
CA VAL A 853 8.89 -23.52 125.36
C VAL A 853 10.28 -23.78 124.78
N LYS A 854 11.13 -24.56 125.45
CA LYS A 854 12.45 -24.94 124.91
C LYS A 854 12.32 -25.79 123.65
N ILE A 855 11.42 -26.79 123.64
CA ILE A 855 11.16 -27.63 122.46
C ILE A 855 10.73 -26.77 121.27
N GLN A 856 9.83 -25.81 121.47
CA GLN A 856 9.40 -24.90 120.39
C GLN A 856 10.56 -24.09 119.82
N LYS A 857 11.39 -23.50 120.68
CA LYS A 857 12.55 -22.69 120.25
C LYS A 857 13.58 -23.54 119.52
N VAL A 858 13.94 -24.72 120.05
CA VAL A 858 14.91 -25.65 119.43
C VAL A 858 14.38 -26.21 118.12
N THR A 859 13.08 -26.53 118.03
CA THR A 859 12.44 -26.94 116.76
C THR A 859 12.52 -25.81 115.73
N GLY A 860 12.34 -24.57 116.15
CA GLY A 860 12.52 -23.39 115.31
C GLY A 860 13.95 -23.22 114.80
N LEU A 861 14.97 -23.59 115.59
CA LEU A 861 16.37 -23.62 115.16
C LEU A 861 16.62 -24.73 114.13
N LEU A 862 16.11 -25.93 114.36
CA LEU A 862 16.24 -27.07 113.44
C LEU A 862 15.62 -26.78 112.07
N ARG A 863 14.44 -26.14 112.05
CA ARG A 863 13.74 -25.76 110.81
C ARG A 863 14.59 -24.82 109.94
N ILE A 864 15.33 -23.89 110.54
CA ILE A 864 16.24 -22.99 109.79
C ILE A 864 17.36 -23.79 109.12
N LEU A 865 17.99 -24.72 109.85
CA LEU A 865 19.06 -25.54 109.31
C LEU A 865 18.59 -26.40 108.11
N GLN A 866 17.34 -26.87 108.15
CA GLN A 866 16.76 -27.76 107.14
C GLN A 866 16.05 -27.04 105.97
N ASN A 867 15.81 -25.73 106.03
CA ASN A 867 15.06 -24.96 105.03
C ASN A 867 15.84 -24.72 103.72
N LYS A 868 15.94 -25.74 102.87
CA LYS A 868 16.63 -25.70 101.58
C LYS A 868 15.84 -24.99 100.47
N GLU A 869 14.53 -24.85 100.65
CA GLU A 869 13.61 -24.38 99.61
C GLU A 869 13.50 -22.86 99.60
N HIS A 870 13.36 -22.23 100.76
CA HIS A 870 13.26 -20.77 100.88
C HIS A 870 14.61 -20.11 101.24
N ILE A 871 15.55 -20.85 101.86
CA ILE A 871 16.90 -20.35 102.20
C ILE A 871 17.95 -21.33 101.64
N PRO A 872 18.10 -21.41 100.31
CA PRO A 872 18.94 -22.43 99.67
C PRO A 872 20.42 -22.32 100.10
N HIS A 873 20.92 -21.10 100.30
CA HIS A 873 22.32 -20.80 100.68
C HIS A 873 22.67 -21.31 102.10
N PRO A 874 23.58 -22.30 102.22
CA PRO A 874 24.08 -22.80 103.50
C PRO A 874 24.62 -21.71 104.44
N GLN A 875 25.38 -20.72 103.93
CA GLN A 875 25.87 -19.60 104.74
C GLN A 875 24.73 -18.81 105.40
N MET A 876 23.65 -18.55 104.66
CA MET A 876 22.52 -17.78 105.16
C MET A 876 21.74 -18.56 106.23
N ARG A 877 21.56 -19.87 106.05
CA ARG A 877 20.99 -20.75 107.08
C ARG A 877 21.81 -20.75 108.37
N LEU A 878 23.14 -20.75 108.24
CA LEU A 878 24.04 -20.67 109.39
C LEU A 878 23.91 -19.34 110.13
N ARG A 879 23.90 -18.21 109.40
CA ARG A 879 23.72 -16.85 109.96
C ARG A 879 22.39 -16.75 110.72
N LEU A 880 21.31 -17.22 110.11
CA LEU A 880 19.97 -17.19 110.72
C LEU A 880 19.86 -18.12 111.92
N PHE A 881 20.50 -19.30 111.86
CA PHE A 881 20.55 -20.23 112.99
C PHE A 881 21.22 -19.60 114.21
N TYR A 882 22.42 -19.01 114.07
CA TYR A 882 23.10 -18.38 115.21
C TYR A 882 22.36 -17.13 115.71
N LYS A 883 21.80 -16.31 114.81
CA LYS A 883 20.97 -15.16 115.21
C LYS A 883 19.76 -15.61 116.05
N LYS A 884 19.07 -16.66 115.63
CA LYS A 884 17.90 -17.16 116.36
C LYS A 884 18.30 -17.93 117.63
N MET A 885 19.49 -18.54 117.65
CA MET A 885 20.04 -19.19 118.83
C MET A 885 20.39 -18.16 119.92
N ASP A 886 20.92 -17.00 119.55
CA ASP A 886 21.16 -15.90 120.51
C ASP A 886 19.87 -15.36 121.12
N LEU A 887 18.85 -15.17 120.28
CA LEU A 887 17.52 -14.73 120.76
C LEU A 887 16.92 -15.77 121.73
N ALA A 888 17.05 -17.06 121.38
CA ALA A 888 16.64 -18.14 122.27
C ALA A 888 17.49 -18.19 123.56
N GLU A 889 18.80 -17.92 123.49
CA GLU A 889 19.66 -17.87 124.68
C GLU A 889 19.23 -16.73 125.61
N ALA A 890 19.02 -15.52 125.09
CA ALA A 890 18.60 -14.35 125.87
C ALA A 890 17.27 -14.59 126.61
N GLU A 891 16.34 -15.32 125.99
CA GLU A 891 15.07 -15.69 126.59
C GLU A 891 15.20 -16.83 127.62
N LEU A 892 16.00 -17.86 127.32
CA LEU A 892 16.09 -19.09 128.12
C LEU A 892 17.09 -19.00 129.30
N LYS A 893 18.02 -18.04 129.30
CA LYS A 893 19.03 -17.83 130.36
C LYS A 893 18.44 -17.57 131.75
N LYS A 894 17.16 -17.17 131.82
CA LYS A 894 16.43 -16.89 133.07
C LYS A 894 16.19 -18.13 133.94
N HIS A 895 16.44 -19.35 133.44
CA HIS A 895 16.04 -20.60 134.11
C HIS A 895 17.18 -21.55 134.57
N ARG A 896 18.46 -21.14 134.55
CA ARG A 896 19.65 -21.96 134.94
C ARG A 896 19.52 -23.45 134.52
N ASP A 897 19.68 -23.71 133.22
CA ASP A 897 19.63 -25.06 132.66
C ASP A 897 21.00 -25.49 132.14
N GLY A 898 21.63 -26.43 132.84
CA GLY A 898 22.97 -26.92 132.48
C GLY A 898 23.03 -27.69 131.15
N GLU A 899 21.91 -28.29 130.69
CA GLU A 899 21.87 -29.01 129.42
C GLU A 899 21.71 -28.05 128.23
N TRP A 900 20.95 -26.96 128.41
CA TRP A 900 20.90 -25.86 127.42
C TRP A 900 22.27 -25.21 127.23
N ASP A 901 22.96 -24.91 128.34
CA ASP A 901 24.30 -24.32 128.28
C ASP A 901 25.28 -25.23 127.54
N ARG A 902 25.18 -26.55 127.76
CA ARG A 902 25.99 -27.56 127.06
C ARG A 902 25.66 -27.66 125.56
N TYR A 903 24.38 -27.61 125.19
CA TYR A 903 23.96 -27.57 123.78
C TYR A 903 24.48 -26.31 123.08
N CYS A 904 24.29 -25.13 123.67
CA CYS A 904 24.80 -23.87 123.13
C CYS A 904 26.32 -23.87 122.99
N GLN A 905 27.02 -24.40 124.00
CA GLN A 905 28.47 -24.55 123.95
C GLN A 905 28.91 -25.48 122.81
N ASN A 906 28.27 -26.63 122.62
CA ASN A 906 28.59 -27.55 121.53
C ASN A 906 28.25 -26.96 120.15
N ALA A 907 27.15 -26.22 120.03
CA ALA A 907 26.76 -25.52 118.80
C ALA A 907 27.73 -24.36 118.45
N LEU A 908 28.28 -23.69 119.46
CA LEU A 908 29.34 -22.67 119.30
C LEU A 908 30.71 -23.29 118.99
N ILE A 909 31.04 -24.45 119.55
CA ILE A 909 32.24 -25.22 119.19
C ILE A 909 32.17 -25.65 117.72
N ALA A 910 31.00 -26.10 117.25
CA ALA A 910 30.77 -26.36 115.83
C ALA A 910 30.99 -25.11 114.97
N ALA A 911 30.63 -23.91 115.46
CA ALA A 911 30.96 -22.63 114.82
C ALA A 911 32.49 -22.40 114.74
N GLY A 912 33.22 -22.78 115.78
CA GLY A 912 34.69 -22.66 115.85
C GLY A 912 35.44 -23.51 114.81
N ILE A 913 34.82 -24.61 114.33
CA ILE A 913 35.38 -25.45 113.26
C ILE A 913 35.41 -24.69 111.92
N LEU A 914 34.52 -23.72 111.69
CA LEU A 914 34.57 -22.83 110.50
C LEU A 914 35.68 -21.77 110.57
N LEU A 915 36.17 -21.43 111.76
CA LEU A 915 37.11 -20.31 111.97
C LEU A 915 38.59 -20.73 111.93
N SER A 916 38.94 -22.00 111.66
CA SER A 916 40.32 -22.51 111.88
C SER A 916 41.04 -23.16 110.67
N PHE A 917 40.67 -22.84 109.43
CA PHE A 917 41.37 -23.34 108.23
C PHE A 917 42.52 -22.45 107.68
N ILE A 918 43.25 -21.73 108.54
CA ILE A 918 44.68 -21.38 108.32
C ILE A 918 45.39 -21.49 109.69
N VAL A 919 46.18 -22.56 109.91
CA VAL A 919 47.11 -22.75 111.08
C VAL A 919 46.40 -23.07 112.42
N PRO A 920 46.90 -24.03 113.23
CA PRO A 920 46.31 -25.36 113.33
C PRO A 920 45.39 -25.54 114.54
N GLY A 921 44.36 -26.35 114.33
CA GLY A 921 43.61 -27.11 115.34
C GLY A 921 44.46 -28.14 116.10
N LEU A 922 45.65 -27.76 116.56
CA LEU A 922 46.49 -28.58 117.44
C LEU A 922 46.61 -28.00 118.86
N ILE A 923 46.33 -26.71 119.09
CA ILE A 923 46.45 -26.12 120.44
C ILE A 923 45.19 -26.37 121.29
N ALA A 924 44.00 -26.30 120.70
CA ALA A 924 42.76 -26.55 121.45
C ALA A 924 42.54 -28.05 121.76
N LEU A 925 42.90 -28.94 120.83
CA LEU A 925 42.81 -30.39 121.08
C LEU A 925 43.90 -30.88 122.05
N ALA A 926 45.07 -30.23 122.10
CA ALA A 926 46.09 -30.50 123.11
C ALA A 926 45.63 -30.11 124.52
N ILE A 927 44.79 -29.08 124.69
CA ILE A 927 44.19 -28.76 125.99
C ILE A 927 43.09 -29.78 126.34
N TYR A 928 42.28 -30.21 125.36
CA TYR A 928 41.17 -31.13 125.61
C TYR A 928 41.61 -32.58 125.90
N THR A 929 42.77 -33.01 125.41
CA THR A 929 43.27 -34.39 125.60
C THR A 929 44.25 -34.54 126.77
N HIS A 930 44.80 -33.45 127.34
CA HIS A 930 45.82 -33.53 128.39
C HIS A 930 45.31 -33.37 129.83
N VAL A 931 44.00 -33.23 130.03
CA VAL A 931 43.43 -33.28 131.39
C VAL A 931 42.19 -34.18 131.39
N GLY A 932 42.43 -35.44 131.05
CA GLY A 932 41.52 -36.51 131.41
C GLY A 932 41.50 -36.68 132.94
N TYR A 933 40.29 -36.83 133.47
CA TYR A 933 39.95 -37.53 134.71
C TYR A 933 40.99 -37.52 135.84
N SER A 934 40.79 -36.69 136.86
CA SER A 934 40.60 -37.20 138.23
C SER A 934 40.38 -36.07 139.26
N SER A 935 39.40 -36.33 140.12
CA SER A 935 39.31 -35.97 141.53
C SER A 935 39.59 -34.52 141.98
N THR A 936 38.46 -33.84 142.28
CA THR A 936 38.22 -33.11 143.54
C THR A 936 39.08 -31.88 143.90
N LYS A 937 38.35 -30.76 144.11
CA LYS A 937 38.70 -29.51 144.82
C LYS A 937 39.56 -28.54 143.97
N SER A 938 39.32 -27.24 143.85
CA SER A 938 38.57 -26.27 144.65
C SER A 938 38.34 -24.97 143.83
N LEU A 939 37.41 -24.14 144.31
CA LEU A 939 36.57 -23.13 143.65
C LEU A 939 37.19 -21.75 143.29
N LEU A 940 38.51 -21.54 143.25
CA LEU A 940 39.05 -20.15 143.30
C LEU A 940 40.13 -19.74 142.29
N PHE A 941 40.41 -20.51 141.22
CA PHE A 941 41.46 -20.12 140.25
C PHE A 941 41.07 -20.09 138.75
N TRP A 942 39.80 -20.30 138.38
CA TRP A 942 39.33 -20.14 136.98
C TRP A 942 38.27 -19.05 136.78
N LYS A 943 38.07 -18.21 137.80
CA LYS A 943 37.28 -16.97 137.71
C LYS A 943 37.98 -15.83 136.95
N SER A 944 39.16 -16.06 136.35
CA SER A 944 39.94 -15.02 135.65
C SER A 944 40.38 -15.35 134.22
N ALA A 945 39.95 -16.48 133.64
CA ALA A 945 40.25 -16.83 132.25
C ALA A 945 39.04 -17.31 131.41
N GLY A 946 37.90 -17.65 132.03
CA GLY A 946 36.67 -18.02 131.31
C GLY A 946 35.92 -16.84 130.67
N GLU A 947 35.97 -15.65 131.29
CA GLU A 947 35.49 -14.41 130.64
C GLU A 947 36.31 -14.08 129.39
N ASN A 948 37.60 -14.47 129.35
CA ASN A 948 38.46 -14.24 128.18
C ASN A 948 38.13 -15.16 126.99
N VAL A 949 37.61 -16.38 127.18
CA VAL A 949 37.27 -17.27 126.05
C VAL A 949 35.95 -16.84 125.38
N ILE A 950 34.92 -16.53 126.17
CA ILE A 950 33.61 -16.04 125.67
C ILE A 950 33.73 -14.61 125.12
N SER A 951 34.54 -13.74 125.74
CA SER A 951 34.89 -12.40 125.22
C SER A 951 35.67 -12.47 123.91
N THR A 952 36.66 -13.36 123.80
CA THR A 952 37.45 -13.53 122.56
C THR A 952 36.60 -14.13 121.43
N MET A 953 35.67 -15.05 121.73
CA MET A 953 34.69 -15.54 120.77
C MET A 953 33.67 -14.46 120.35
N ASN A 954 33.21 -13.60 121.27
CA ASN A 954 32.34 -12.45 120.93
C ASN A 954 33.07 -11.34 120.15
N LYS A 955 34.38 -11.14 120.36
CA LYS A 955 35.21 -10.23 119.52
C LYS A 955 35.40 -10.75 118.09
N HIS A 956 35.59 -12.06 117.92
CA HIS A 956 35.60 -12.67 116.58
C HIS A 956 34.21 -12.74 115.92
N ARG A 957 33.14 -12.56 116.70
CA ARG A 957 31.75 -12.41 116.24
C ARG A 957 31.47 -11.04 115.61
N GLN A 958 32.11 -9.98 116.10
CA GLN A 958 31.99 -8.62 115.53
C GLN A 958 32.74 -8.45 114.19
N GLY A 959 33.76 -9.28 113.90
CA GLY A 959 34.51 -9.24 112.64
C GLY A 959 33.87 -9.98 111.45
N LEU A 960 32.65 -10.52 111.61
CA LEU A 960 31.93 -11.30 110.60
C LEU A 960 30.97 -10.48 109.73
N ASP A 961 31.05 -9.15 109.77
CA ASP A 961 30.19 -8.22 109.02
C ASP A 961 28.70 -8.62 109.02
N LEU A 962 28.22 -8.96 110.21
CA LEU A 962 26.81 -9.17 110.50
C LEU A 962 26.20 -7.89 111.07
N ALA A 963 26.65 -6.72 110.60
CA ALA A 963 26.00 -5.45 110.87
C ALA A 963 24.61 -5.48 110.23
N THR A 964 23.64 -5.12 111.07
CA THR A 964 22.22 -4.90 110.80
C THR A 964 22.05 -3.62 110.00
N GLU A 965 21.61 -3.73 108.75
CA GLU A 965 20.83 -2.70 108.06
C GLU A 965 19.55 -3.35 107.54
N ASP A 966 18.48 -2.58 107.58
CA ASP A 966 17.09 -3.00 107.72
C ASP A 966 16.60 -3.94 106.61
N VAL A 967 16.08 -5.09 107.03
CA VAL A 967 15.14 -5.88 106.23
C VAL A 967 13.78 -5.36 106.64
N ASP A 968 13.06 -4.73 105.71
CA ASP A 968 11.64 -4.43 105.87
C ASP A 968 10.91 -5.68 106.36
N GLU A 969 10.25 -5.54 107.51
CA GLU A 969 9.57 -6.59 108.28
C GLU A 969 8.28 -7.11 107.61
N GLU A 970 8.03 -6.88 106.32
CA GLU A 970 6.68 -7.08 105.74
C GLU A 970 6.48 -8.19 104.69
N GLU A 971 7.47 -8.99 104.31
CA GLU A 971 7.21 -10.01 103.26
C GLU A 971 7.84 -11.39 103.51
N ILE A 972 7.74 -11.92 104.74
CA ILE A 972 7.84 -13.37 104.99
C ILE A 972 6.77 -13.79 106.02
N LEU A 973 5.51 -13.74 105.60
CA LEU A 973 4.45 -14.57 106.18
C LEU A 973 4.41 -15.89 105.41
N ILE A 974 4.90 -16.95 106.04
CA ILE A 974 4.64 -18.34 105.64
C ILE A 974 3.58 -18.86 106.61
N ASP A 975 2.53 -19.44 106.03
CA ASP A 975 1.37 -20.13 106.60
C ASP A 975 0.12 -19.27 106.88
N ASP A 976 -0.89 -19.39 106.00
CA ASP A 976 -2.03 -20.26 106.33
C ASP A 976 -2.65 -20.86 105.04
N LEU A 977 -2.70 -22.19 105.00
CA LEU A 977 -3.36 -23.02 103.98
C LEU A 977 -4.53 -23.73 104.69
N SER A 978 -5.73 -23.16 104.68
CA SER A 978 -7.00 -23.90 104.64
C SER A 978 -8.24 -22.98 104.61
N ILE A 979 -9.03 -23.14 103.53
CA ILE A 979 -10.34 -22.58 103.14
C ILE A 979 -10.29 -21.27 102.33
#